data_AF-A0A819LGQ3-F1
#
_entry.id   AF-A0A819LGQ3-F1
#
_cell.length_a   1.000
_cell.length_b   1.000
_cell.length_c   1.000
_cell.angle_alpha   90.00
_cell.angle_beta   90.00
_cell.angle_gamma   90.00
#
_symmetry.space_group_name_H-M   'P 1'
#
loop_
_entity.id
_entity.type
_entity.pdbx_description
1 polymer ?
#
loop_
_entity_poly.entity_id
_entity_poly.type
_entity_poly.pdbx_seq_one_letter_code
_entity_poly.pdbx_strand_id
1 'polypeptide(L)'
;MSNDEIHHRMVALNIVALLISSKGLGRNSYLGNLLFNSDQKMPENYTEHVQMKICWPAFLPGDPFITQMLDVRAQVTLLLPKISPPKRFIYQCSHDCPWVFYFEDCGDPNDHRLCPMCHKDIGAIQDGVLIERDPPQLKIPINDGFQFITRYIEDYNGKVCFGYHDRTPAEQSNVGDKPDHLQHSISYRFIHMFIHATLLFLDELDYLSEIDLPKPEHFREHFEKDYALLAEQVNDDEHCYLWLFKLFNHLLDEQFIQEGLLDNHENVVQFETCLEKQLLFTHMNSIAEEIRQYSVAYIDFVRQCDEKFSMQRYIDELEENEQRFPLLRYFNVTNIHTVDPMNEFSSKIRMLPYGNKTYPMTTFLLQKMDNYANIRYLYPIVAFTCHLTQKFDYRIKRNDALIKTISEYLNQGSDSEITTELYNKFVDAWYKITLKDVQYGCHRLKLEHNISQDEFAQNTKLAMVLLNTTKDESGILLTACLNIIGELQNEIVRFFHETVIGNSGNSRRQRAIPIQSIRAEHLLNLTANDISLKLITDGFAINYEYDMGKDIIYDYEEVELTLCNIISRLPLINTEKINYFNYQFELYGENTSLINEVRARVKQELLIDDERTKLRGYISEMSNEGILHYLGSLDYVFTYLSTITDDFGQDPSSIQVFVQNYISSTACLNENVLRRQPFSIINLKYIIDLYELLEERAFDQVLRPYFKQELCEETFPPNERTRLIEEFIDSTSNNKKSAACFQNLNCWIAILKRIMVRVLSNVSVDLDVPLNLYLRRHDLWTGDITFADIQSITVSDDILLKHTFVILKGLEMRQDYLRTRTTQTEMDLQKTGATELQTSQGQIHQATTWHVTDTKSGNVPKVIGARKGADKKLR
;
A
#
# COMPACT_ATOMS: atom_id res chain seq x y z
N MET A 1 49.16 17.08 -14.98
CA MET A 1 47.91 17.64 -14.41
C MET A 1 46.94 17.80 -15.55
N SER A 2 45.73 17.27 -15.42
CA SER A 2 44.64 17.61 -16.35
C SER A 2 44.24 19.08 -16.15
N ASN A 3 43.57 19.68 -17.14
CA ASN A 3 43.04 21.04 -17.01
C ASN A 3 42.10 21.16 -15.80
N ASP A 4 41.26 20.14 -15.56
CA ASP A 4 40.33 20.10 -14.44
C ASP A 4 41.05 20.17 -13.09
N GLU A 5 42.18 19.46 -12.94
CA GLU A 5 42.99 19.49 -11.71
C GLU A 5 43.57 20.90 -11.44
N ILE A 6 43.85 21.67 -12.48
CA ILE A 6 44.30 23.07 -12.36
C ILE A 6 43.13 23.95 -11.93
N HIS A 7 41.96 23.80 -12.53
CA HIS A 7 40.76 24.59 -12.20
C HIS A 7 40.32 24.37 -10.75
N HIS A 8 40.25 23.13 -10.28
CA HIS A 8 39.94 22.79 -8.88
C HIS A 8 40.87 23.50 -7.89
N ARG A 9 42.19 23.43 -8.14
CA ARG A 9 43.19 24.09 -7.28
C ARG A 9 43.05 25.61 -7.31
N MET A 10 42.77 26.19 -8.47
CA MET A 10 42.57 27.64 -8.60
C MET A 10 41.31 28.10 -7.85
N VAL A 11 40.23 27.33 -7.89
CA VAL A 11 39.01 27.59 -7.11
C VAL A 11 39.29 27.57 -5.61
N ALA A 12 39.95 26.51 -5.12
CA ALA A 12 40.34 26.42 -3.71
C ALA A 12 41.23 27.59 -3.27
N LEU A 13 42.24 27.94 -4.07
CA LEU A 13 43.14 29.08 -3.79
C LEU A 13 42.41 30.43 -3.76
N ASN A 14 41.41 30.65 -4.62
CA ASN A 14 40.62 31.88 -4.62
C ASN A 14 39.74 31.99 -3.37
N ILE A 15 39.14 30.88 -2.91
CA ILE A 15 38.39 30.83 -1.65
C ILE A 15 39.30 31.25 -0.49
N VAL A 16 40.50 30.68 -0.40
CA VAL A 16 41.47 31.01 0.64
C VAL A 16 41.92 32.48 0.54
N ALA A 17 42.21 32.98 -0.67
CA ALA A 17 42.60 34.37 -0.88
C ALA A 17 41.50 35.35 -0.42
N LEU A 18 40.23 35.05 -0.75
CA LEU A 18 39.07 35.79 -0.29
C LEU A 18 39.01 35.83 1.24
N LEU A 19 39.15 34.67 1.90
CA LEU A 19 39.12 34.60 3.37
C LEU A 19 40.29 35.36 4.00
N ILE A 20 41.50 35.28 3.45
CA ILE A 20 42.65 36.06 3.95
C ILE A 20 42.42 37.57 3.79
N SER A 21 41.80 38.00 2.68
CA SER A 21 41.53 39.41 2.41
C SER A 21 40.64 40.06 3.49
N SER A 22 39.78 39.26 4.14
CA SER A 22 38.90 39.72 5.22
C SER A 22 39.67 40.29 6.43
N LYS A 23 40.95 39.91 6.60
CA LYS A 23 41.83 40.49 7.63
C LYS A 23 42.01 41.99 7.47
N GLY A 24 41.97 42.50 6.24
CA GLY A 24 42.16 43.92 5.91
C GLY A 24 41.01 44.82 6.33
N LEU A 25 39.87 44.26 6.77
CA LEU A 25 38.64 45.00 7.00
C LEU A 25 38.58 45.74 8.34
N GLY A 26 39.44 45.41 9.30
CA GLY A 26 39.45 46.05 10.63
C GLY A 26 38.22 45.78 11.53
N ARG A 27 37.27 44.95 11.07
CA ARG A 27 36.10 44.44 11.83
C ARG A 27 35.88 42.93 11.58
N ASN A 28 35.37 42.20 12.58
CA ASN A 28 35.08 40.77 12.42
C ASN A 28 33.89 40.58 11.48
N SER A 29 34.10 39.83 10.41
CA SER A 29 33.01 39.40 9.52
C SER A 29 32.78 37.92 9.65
N TYR A 30 31.59 37.45 9.26
CA TYR A 30 31.28 36.02 9.23
C TYR A 30 32.30 35.22 8.40
N LEU A 31 32.68 35.73 7.22
CA LEU A 31 33.74 35.14 6.38
C LEU A 31 35.09 35.14 7.09
N GLY A 32 35.48 36.26 7.71
CA GLY A 32 36.75 36.35 8.42
C GLY A 32 36.84 35.44 9.64
N ASN A 33 35.72 35.17 10.30
CA ASN A 33 35.66 34.30 11.48
C ASN A 33 36.06 32.84 11.18
N LEU A 34 35.94 32.40 9.91
CA LEU A 34 36.37 31.07 9.46
C LEU A 34 37.89 30.85 9.60
N LEU A 35 38.71 31.90 9.42
CA LEU A 35 40.17 31.83 9.53
C LEU A 35 40.75 32.58 10.74
N PHE A 36 40.06 33.61 11.22
CA PHE A 36 40.56 34.49 12.28
C PHE A 36 39.69 34.41 13.53
N ASN A 37 40.32 34.59 14.70
CA ASN A 37 39.61 34.68 15.97
C ASN A 37 38.88 36.04 16.11
N SER A 38 38.16 36.23 17.23
CA SER A 38 37.44 37.47 17.54
C SER A 38 38.32 38.72 17.64
N ASP A 39 39.64 38.59 17.69
CA ASP A 39 40.59 39.72 17.70
C ASP A 39 41.23 39.94 16.31
N GLN A 40 40.70 39.30 15.26
CA GLN A 40 41.25 39.30 13.89
C GLN A 40 42.69 38.76 13.78
N LYS A 41 43.09 37.91 14.73
CA LYS A 41 44.39 37.23 14.71
C LYS A 41 44.20 35.79 14.28
N MET A 42 45.27 35.20 13.74
CA MET A 42 45.29 33.76 13.55
C MET A 42 45.19 33.08 14.92
N PRO A 43 44.30 32.09 15.10
CA PRO A 43 44.23 31.28 16.30
C PRO A 43 45.58 30.68 16.69
N GLU A 44 45.87 30.61 17.99
CA GLU A 44 47.05 29.90 18.50
C GLU A 44 46.92 28.38 18.32
N ASN A 45 45.69 27.87 18.38
CA ASN A 45 45.33 26.49 18.07
C ASN A 45 44.11 26.50 17.11
N TYR A 46 44.35 26.12 15.86
CA TYR A 46 43.30 26.06 14.85
C TYR A 46 42.33 24.91 15.09
N THR A 47 42.78 23.77 15.64
CA THR A 47 41.89 22.67 16.00
C THR A 47 40.87 23.11 17.03
N GLU A 48 41.30 23.81 18.09
CA GLU A 48 40.38 24.35 19.10
C GLU A 48 39.42 25.38 18.49
N HIS A 49 39.90 26.23 17.58
CA HIS A 49 39.06 27.22 16.87
C HIS A 49 37.97 26.54 16.04
N VAL A 50 38.37 25.56 15.23
CA VAL A 50 37.48 24.77 14.35
C VAL A 50 36.47 23.95 15.15
N GLN A 51 36.88 23.35 16.29
CA GLN A 51 36.06 22.43 17.08
C GLN A 51 35.20 23.11 18.16
N MET A 52 35.67 24.20 18.76
CA MET A 52 35.04 24.78 19.97
C MET A 52 34.57 26.22 19.81
N LYS A 53 34.87 26.90 18.70
CA LYS A 53 34.58 28.34 18.53
C LYS A 53 33.78 28.69 17.28
N ILE A 54 33.76 27.80 16.28
CA ILE A 54 33.01 27.97 15.04
C ILE A 54 31.82 26.99 14.99
N CYS A 55 30.64 27.52 14.66
CA CYS A 55 29.52 26.80 14.09
C CYS A 55 29.64 26.82 12.57
N TRP A 56 29.90 25.67 11.95
CA TRP A 56 30.19 25.62 10.51
C TRP A 56 28.92 25.75 9.66
N PRO A 57 28.88 26.68 8.67
CA PRO A 57 27.84 26.71 7.65
C PRO A 57 27.79 25.41 6.85
N ALA A 58 26.60 25.05 6.37
CA ALA A 58 26.23 23.78 5.72
C ALA A 58 26.22 22.55 6.64
N PHE A 59 26.74 22.64 7.87
CA PHE A 59 26.74 21.50 8.79
C PHE A 59 25.67 21.69 9.85
N LEU A 60 24.50 21.09 9.63
CA LEU A 60 23.62 20.76 10.75
C LEU A 60 24.31 19.62 11.52
N PRO A 61 24.54 19.78 12.83
CA PRO A 61 25.28 18.79 13.58
C PRO A 61 24.52 17.47 13.52
N GLY A 62 25.28 16.39 13.34
CA GLY A 62 24.76 15.04 13.14
C GLY A 62 24.17 14.47 14.43
N ASP A 63 23.07 15.06 14.92
CA ASP A 63 22.20 14.35 15.85
C ASP A 63 21.52 13.22 15.05
N PRO A 64 21.87 11.94 15.31
CA PRO A 64 21.25 10.82 14.61
C PRO A 64 19.73 10.81 14.79
N PHE A 65 19.20 11.42 15.85
CA PHE A 65 17.75 11.62 16.02
C PHE A 65 17.18 12.58 14.99
N ILE A 66 17.88 13.67 14.63
CA ILE A 66 17.38 14.66 13.66
C ILE A 66 17.39 14.09 12.26
N THR A 67 18.48 13.47 11.83
CA THR A 67 18.55 12.80 10.51
C THR A 67 17.42 11.79 10.38
N GLN A 68 17.24 10.96 11.41
CA GLN A 68 16.17 9.97 11.47
C GLN A 68 14.77 10.61 11.46
N MET A 69 14.55 11.67 12.24
CA MET A 69 13.27 12.37 12.31
C MET A 69 12.92 13.05 10.98
N LEU A 70 13.91 13.62 10.29
CA LEU A 70 13.74 14.20 8.96
C LEU A 70 13.35 13.14 7.94
N ASP A 71 14.01 11.98 7.97
CA ASP A 71 13.68 10.83 7.11
C ASP A 71 12.25 10.34 7.35
N VAL A 72 11.86 10.15 8.61
CA VAL A 72 10.49 9.75 8.96
C VAL A 72 9.48 10.83 8.56
N ARG A 73 9.81 12.12 8.76
CA ARG A 73 8.93 13.22 8.33
C ARG A 73 8.75 13.21 6.81
N ALA A 74 9.81 13.02 6.04
CA ALA A 74 9.76 12.94 4.58
C ALA A 74 8.93 11.73 4.11
N GLN A 75 9.20 10.54 4.66
CA GLN A 75 8.48 9.31 4.34
C GLN A 75 6.99 9.43 4.68
N VAL A 76 6.65 9.86 5.90
CA VAL A 76 5.26 10.01 6.33
C VAL A 76 4.53 11.09 5.54
N THR A 77 5.20 12.19 5.16
CA THR A 77 4.62 13.22 4.30
C THR A 77 4.30 12.68 2.90
N LEU A 78 5.19 11.87 2.33
CA LEU A 78 4.99 11.21 1.05
C LEU A 78 3.87 10.16 1.09
N LEU A 79 3.71 9.47 2.23
CA LEU A 79 2.69 8.45 2.43
C LEU A 79 1.36 9.00 2.95
N LEU A 80 1.30 10.22 3.47
CA LEU A 80 0.11 10.86 4.06
C LEU A 80 -1.17 10.74 3.21
N PRO A 81 -1.12 10.89 1.87
CA PRO A 81 -2.29 10.76 1.00
C PRO A 81 -2.77 9.31 0.83
N LYS A 82 -1.92 8.32 1.17
CA LYS A 82 -2.17 6.88 1.04
C LYS A 82 -2.69 6.26 2.35
N ILE A 83 -2.48 6.94 3.49
CA ILE A 83 -2.85 6.43 4.82
C ILE A 83 -4.29 6.78 5.15
N SER A 84 -5.10 5.74 5.36
CA SER A 84 -6.47 5.85 5.90
C SER A 84 -6.47 6.62 7.23
N PRO A 85 -7.39 7.57 7.47
CA PRO A 85 -7.45 8.37 8.71
C PRO A 85 -7.27 7.60 10.03
N PRO A 86 -7.85 6.40 10.23
CA PRO A 86 -7.64 5.62 11.46
C PRO A 86 -6.25 4.99 11.62
N LYS A 87 -5.37 5.05 10.61
CA LYS A 87 -4.00 4.50 10.63
C LYS A 87 -2.90 5.59 10.69
N ARG A 88 -3.26 6.86 10.90
CA ARG A 88 -2.32 8.00 10.88
C ARG A 88 -1.58 8.22 12.20
N PHE A 89 -0.56 7.40 12.48
CA PHE A 89 0.29 7.56 13.67
C PHE A 89 1.78 7.52 13.35
N ILE A 90 2.56 8.33 14.08
CA ILE A 90 4.01 8.20 14.23
C ILE A 90 4.26 7.54 15.59
N TYR A 91 5.26 6.68 15.66
CA TYR A 91 5.60 5.98 16.89
C TYR A 91 6.92 6.51 17.44
N GLN A 92 7.00 6.60 18.76
CA GLN A 92 8.23 6.96 19.47
C GLN A 92 8.67 5.77 20.33
N CYS A 93 9.97 5.53 20.38
CA CYS A 93 10.57 4.42 21.11
C CYS A 93 10.18 4.39 22.59
N SER A 94 10.24 5.53 23.27
CA SER A 94 9.73 5.73 24.64
C SER A 94 9.81 7.20 25.03
N HIS A 95 9.26 7.59 26.19
CA HIS A 95 9.46 8.94 26.73
C HIS A 95 10.94 9.31 26.91
N ASP A 96 11.79 8.34 27.23
CA ASP A 96 13.23 8.54 27.47
C ASP A 96 14.11 8.43 26.20
N CYS A 97 13.53 7.99 25.08
CA CYS A 97 14.25 7.81 23.82
C CYS A 97 13.50 8.52 22.69
N PRO A 98 14.03 9.65 22.16
CA PRO A 98 13.33 10.45 21.15
C PRO A 98 13.31 9.81 19.76
N TRP A 99 13.90 8.61 19.60
CA TRP A 99 13.85 7.86 18.34
C TRP A 99 12.41 7.63 17.89
N VAL A 100 12.07 8.09 16.69
CA VAL A 100 10.74 7.92 16.09
C VAL A 100 10.77 6.92 14.94
N PHE A 101 9.64 6.34 14.58
CA PHE A 101 9.52 5.44 13.44
C PHE A 101 8.08 5.37 12.97
N TYR A 102 7.88 4.82 11.77
CA TYR A 102 6.58 4.68 11.13
C TYR A 102 6.42 3.26 10.57
N PHE A 103 5.21 2.71 10.62
CA PHE A 103 4.89 1.40 10.04
C PHE A 103 4.18 1.59 8.70
N GLU A 104 4.71 1.01 7.63
CA GLU A 104 3.98 0.85 6.38
C GLU A 104 2.95 -0.28 6.53
N ASP A 105 1.68 0.05 6.25
CA ASP A 105 0.41 -0.73 6.17
C ASP A 105 0.18 -1.99 7.03
N CYS A 106 1.16 -2.87 7.19
CA CYS A 106 1.11 -4.20 7.80
C CYS A 106 2.02 -4.40 9.02
N GLY A 107 2.67 -3.35 9.53
CA GLY A 107 3.42 -3.44 10.78
C GLY A 107 4.67 -4.31 10.71
N ASP A 108 5.15 -4.68 9.52
CA ASP A 108 6.44 -5.36 9.39
C ASP A 108 7.55 -4.30 9.47
N PRO A 109 8.38 -4.32 10.52
CA PRO A 109 9.48 -3.38 10.63
C PRO A 109 10.49 -3.74 9.56
N ASN A 110 10.53 -2.97 8.47
CA ASN A 110 11.70 -2.96 7.61
C ASN A 110 12.92 -2.63 8.50
N ASP A 111 13.76 -3.66 8.65
CA ASP A 111 15.13 -3.74 9.14
C ASP A 111 15.55 -3.50 10.59
N HIS A 112 14.77 -2.92 11.50
CA HIS A 112 15.26 -2.73 12.88
C HIS A 112 14.28 -3.21 13.96
N ARG A 113 14.39 -4.48 14.37
CA ARG A 113 13.71 -5.02 15.58
C ARG A 113 14.17 -4.33 16.87
N LEU A 114 15.36 -3.71 16.86
CA LEU A 114 15.95 -3.02 18.00
C LEU A 114 16.11 -1.54 17.68
N CYS A 115 15.71 -0.67 18.59
CA CYS A 115 16.03 0.75 18.53
C CYS A 115 17.56 0.91 18.45
N PRO A 116 18.11 1.61 17.43
CA PRO A 116 19.55 1.81 17.30
C PRO A 116 20.19 2.52 18.49
N MET A 117 19.40 3.33 19.22
CA MET A 117 19.89 4.20 20.28
C MET A 117 19.80 3.58 21.67
N CYS A 118 18.68 2.90 21.99
CA CYS A 118 18.50 2.29 23.30
C CYS A 118 18.51 0.76 23.27
N HIS A 119 18.69 0.15 22.11
CA HIS A 119 18.72 -1.30 21.87
C HIS A 119 17.54 -2.07 22.47
N LYS A 120 16.39 -1.41 22.63
CA LYS A 120 15.14 -2.04 23.08
C LYS A 120 14.31 -2.43 21.86
N ASP A 121 13.51 -3.47 22.01
CA ASP A 121 12.63 -3.93 20.93
C ASP A 121 11.66 -2.82 20.49
N ILE A 122 11.60 -2.55 19.19
CA ILE A 122 10.63 -1.65 18.58
C ILE A 122 9.84 -2.43 17.54
N GLY A 123 8.54 -2.14 17.43
CA GLY A 123 7.69 -2.89 16.49
C GLY A 123 6.28 -3.12 16.99
N ALA A 124 5.50 -3.77 16.11
CA ALA A 124 4.16 -4.23 16.36
C ALA A 124 4.09 -5.76 16.23
N ILE A 125 3.23 -6.41 17.02
CA ILE A 125 2.97 -7.85 16.95
C ILE A 125 1.93 -8.15 15.86
N GLN A 126 0.99 -7.22 15.66
CA GLN A 126 -0.08 -7.25 14.65
C GLN A 126 -0.46 -5.80 14.29
N ASP A 127 -1.29 -5.61 13.25
CA ASP A 127 -1.80 -4.31 12.78
C ASP A 127 -2.21 -3.38 13.95
N GLY A 128 -1.36 -2.38 14.22
CA GLY A 128 -1.61 -1.35 15.23
C GLY A 128 -1.43 -1.77 16.70
N VAL A 129 -1.00 -3.01 16.98
CA VAL A 129 -0.72 -3.54 18.32
C VAL A 129 0.78 -3.57 18.57
N LEU A 130 1.27 -2.62 19.37
CA LEU A 130 2.69 -2.48 19.70
C LEU A 130 3.18 -3.63 20.59
N ILE A 131 4.46 -3.97 20.49
CA ILE A 131 5.13 -4.88 21.42
C ILE A 131 5.03 -4.30 22.85
N GLU A 132 4.51 -5.08 23.79
CA GLU A 132 4.44 -4.73 25.21
C GLU A 132 5.85 -4.73 25.84
N ARG A 133 6.30 -3.58 26.37
CA ARG A 133 7.58 -3.43 27.06
C ARG A 133 7.64 -2.24 28.01
N ASP A 134 8.71 -2.14 28.80
CA ASP A 134 8.98 -1.05 29.74
C ASP A 134 10.32 -0.33 29.43
N PRO A 135 10.33 1.01 29.22
CA PRO A 135 9.18 1.89 29.07
C PRO A 135 8.42 1.60 27.76
N PRO A 136 7.10 1.87 27.73
CA PRO A 136 6.25 1.56 26.59
C PRO A 136 6.60 2.43 25.38
N GLN A 137 6.39 1.85 24.20
CA GLN A 137 6.37 2.59 22.94
C GLN A 137 5.18 3.53 22.92
N LEU A 138 5.36 4.74 22.39
CA LEU A 138 4.32 5.76 22.34
C LEU A 138 3.73 5.84 20.95
N LYS A 139 2.39 5.91 20.90
CA LYS A 139 1.62 6.09 19.67
C LYS A 139 1.16 7.54 19.60
N ILE A 140 1.68 8.30 18.64
CA ILE A 140 1.46 9.75 18.51
C ILE A 140 0.68 10.00 17.22
N PRO A 141 -0.44 10.76 17.24
CA PRO A 141 -1.11 11.19 16.00
C PRO A 141 -0.13 11.92 15.06
N ILE A 142 -0.22 11.72 13.75
CA ILE A 142 0.78 12.29 12.80
C ILE A 142 0.99 13.79 12.98
N ASN A 143 -0.08 14.59 13.13
CA ASN A 143 0.03 16.04 13.30
C ASN A 143 0.84 16.40 14.56
N ASP A 144 0.61 15.69 15.66
CA ASP A 144 1.33 15.91 16.92
C ASP A 144 2.77 15.41 16.81
N GLY A 145 3.00 14.33 16.07
CA GLY A 145 4.33 13.82 15.75
C GLY A 145 5.14 14.81 14.91
N PHE A 146 4.54 15.43 13.90
CA PHE A 146 5.19 16.50 13.13
C PHE A 146 5.49 17.73 13.98
N GLN A 147 4.60 18.11 14.89
CA GLN A 147 4.88 19.18 15.85
C GLN A 147 6.02 18.81 16.81
N PHE A 148 6.08 17.56 17.26
CA PHE A 148 7.18 17.07 18.09
C PHE A 148 8.51 17.13 17.36
N ILE A 149 8.58 16.63 16.13
CA ILE A 149 9.79 16.70 15.28
C ILE A 149 10.20 18.17 15.07
N THR A 150 9.24 19.04 14.74
CA THR A 150 9.50 20.47 14.53
C THR A 150 10.06 21.13 15.80
N ARG A 151 9.46 20.89 16.96
CA ARG A 151 9.96 21.41 18.24
C ARG A 151 11.33 20.86 18.60
N TYR A 152 11.58 19.57 18.36
CA TYR A 152 12.89 18.97 18.64
C TYR A 152 13.98 19.61 17.78
N ILE A 153 13.69 19.85 16.49
CA ILE A 153 14.59 20.56 15.57
C ILE A 153 14.75 22.01 16.01
N GLU A 154 13.68 22.73 16.39
CA GLU A 154 13.76 24.11 16.90
C GLU A 154 14.60 24.21 18.19
N ASP A 155 14.37 23.31 19.16
CA ASP A 155 15.11 23.26 20.42
C ASP A 155 16.58 22.89 20.20
N TYR A 156 16.86 22.02 19.22
CA TYR A 156 18.20 21.67 18.83
C TYR A 156 18.92 22.82 18.12
N ASN A 157 18.25 23.47 17.17
CA ASN A 157 18.72 24.66 16.47
C ASN A 157 18.94 25.84 17.43
N GLY A 158 18.24 25.87 18.57
CA GLY A 158 18.47 26.83 19.65
C GLY A 158 19.71 26.54 20.51
N LYS A 159 20.37 25.38 20.37
CA LYS A 159 21.61 25.04 21.06
C LYS A 159 22.81 25.42 20.19
N VAL A 160 23.83 25.99 20.81
CA VAL A 160 25.09 26.30 20.14
C VAL A 160 25.83 24.99 19.86
N CYS A 161 26.09 24.72 18.59
CA CYS A 161 26.79 23.52 18.16
C CYS A 161 28.10 23.88 17.47
N PHE A 162 29.18 23.83 18.23
CA PHE A 162 30.52 24.05 17.71
C PHE A 162 31.06 22.78 17.06
N GLY A 163 31.95 22.95 16.08
CA GLY A 163 32.76 21.87 15.54
C GLY A 163 32.29 21.28 14.23
N TYR A 164 33.21 20.57 13.57
CA TYR A 164 32.97 19.87 12.32
C TYR A 164 32.52 18.43 12.63
N HIS A 165 31.34 18.05 12.16
CA HIS A 165 30.66 16.79 12.53
C HIS A 165 30.41 15.83 11.37
N ASP A 166 30.70 16.22 10.12
CA ASP A 166 30.46 15.34 8.98
C ASP A 166 31.47 14.18 8.99
N ARG A 167 30.95 12.95 8.98
CA ARG A 167 31.74 11.72 8.89
C ARG A 167 31.25 10.84 7.74
N THR A 168 30.32 11.34 6.93
CA THR A 168 29.75 10.62 5.81
C THR A 168 30.77 10.54 4.67
N PRO A 169 30.92 9.39 4.00
CA PRO A 169 31.74 9.31 2.79
C PRO A 169 31.18 10.20 1.67
N ALA A 170 32.05 10.86 0.91
CA ALA A 170 31.64 11.74 -0.19
C ALA A 170 30.81 11.03 -1.27
N GLU A 171 30.96 9.70 -1.43
CA GLU A 171 30.15 8.88 -2.34
C GLU A 171 28.65 8.90 -2.02
N GLN A 172 28.27 9.20 -0.78
CA GLN A 172 26.87 9.26 -0.33
C GLN A 172 26.22 10.62 -0.61
N SER A 173 27.01 11.64 -0.98
CA SER A 173 26.51 12.97 -1.33
C SER A 173 25.76 12.96 -2.66
N ASN A 174 24.53 13.50 -2.65
CA ASN A 174 23.64 13.56 -3.81
C ASN A 174 23.28 14.99 -4.23
N VAL A 175 22.92 15.18 -5.50
CA VAL A 175 22.50 16.49 -6.07
C VAL A 175 21.34 17.14 -5.29
N GLY A 176 20.51 16.35 -4.60
CA GLY A 176 19.31 16.81 -3.90
C GLY A 176 19.53 17.27 -2.46
N ASP A 177 20.70 17.03 -1.87
CA ASP A 177 20.91 17.29 -0.43
C ASP A 177 20.88 18.79 -0.13
N LYS A 178 20.16 19.16 0.94
CA LYS A 178 20.11 20.52 1.48
C LYS A 178 19.49 20.53 2.88
N PRO A 179 19.85 21.49 3.74
CA PRO A 179 19.14 21.72 4.98
C PRO A 179 17.75 22.35 4.74
N ASP A 180 16.87 22.27 5.75
CA ASP A 180 15.48 22.72 5.66
C ASP A 180 15.33 24.22 5.37
N HIS A 181 16.23 25.05 5.90
CA HIS A 181 16.16 26.51 5.76
C HIS A 181 16.65 27.01 4.39
N LEU A 182 17.46 26.23 3.67
CA LEU A 182 17.88 26.53 2.30
C LEU A 182 16.83 26.03 1.30
N GLN A 183 16.56 26.83 0.26
CA GLN A 183 15.59 26.50 -0.77
C GLN A 183 16.17 25.59 -1.85
N HIS A 184 17.44 25.80 -2.23
CA HIS A 184 18.09 25.10 -3.35
C HIS A 184 19.32 24.33 -2.91
N SER A 185 19.51 23.13 -3.47
CA SER A 185 20.68 22.29 -3.18
C SER A 185 21.98 22.84 -3.76
N ILE A 186 21.93 23.64 -4.84
CA ILE A 186 23.12 24.35 -5.35
C ILE A 186 23.71 25.30 -4.30
N SER A 187 22.85 25.92 -3.48
CA SER A 187 23.28 26.81 -2.40
C SER A 187 23.98 26.06 -1.29
N TYR A 188 23.41 24.92 -0.91
CA TYR A 188 24.05 23.99 0.01
C TYR A 188 25.41 23.54 -0.53
N ARG A 189 25.48 23.07 -1.78
CA ARG A 189 26.72 22.57 -2.40
C ARG A 189 27.79 23.65 -2.54
N PHE A 190 27.41 24.88 -2.87
CA PHE A 190 28.33 26.01 -2.92
C PHE A 190 28.96 26.29 -1.53
N ILE A 191 28.14 26.37 -0.49
CA ILE A 191 28.60 26.64 0.88
C ILE A 191 29.43 25.46 1.41
N HIS A 192 28.98 24.22 1.17
CA HIS A 192 29.66 23.00 1.59
C HIS A 192 31.06 22.89 0.93
N MET A 193 31.15 23.11 -0.38
CA MET A 193 32.42 23.19 -1.11
C MET A 193 33.33 24.29 -0.54
N PHE A 194 32.78 25.46 -0.23
CA PHE A 194 33.51 26.60 0.31
C PHE A 194 34.15 26.28 1.67
N ILE A 195 33.42 25.59 2.55
CA ILE A 195 33.93 25.14 3.84
C ILE A 195 35.00 24.04 3.67
N HIS A 196 34.75 23.04 2.82
CA HIS A 196 35.71 21.97 2.57
C HIS A 196 37.02 22.46 1.98
N ALA A 197 36.99 23.46 1.08
CA ALA A 197 38.20 24.12 0.60
C ALA A 197 38.99 24.81 1.73
N THR A 198 38.29 25.40 2.70
CA THR A 198 38.90 26.08 3.86
C THR A 198 39.57 25.07 4.80
N LEU A 199 38.88 23.97 5.11
CA LEU A 199 39.40 22.92 5.97
C LEU A 199 40.58 22.18 5.32
N LEU A 200 40.47 21.89 4.02
CA LEU A 200 41.56 21.31 3.23
C LEU A 200 42.81 22.20 3.27
N PHE A 201 42.66 23.52 3.14
CA PHE A 201 43.79 24.44 3.23
C PHE A 201 44.45 24.46 4.61
N LEU A 202 43.65 24.44 5.69
CA LEU A 202 44.20 24.40 7.06
C LEU A 202 44.92 23.08 7.34
N ASP A 203 44.39 21.97 6.82
CA ASP A 203 45.00 20.64 6.91
C ASP A 203 46.33 20.56 6.15
N GLU A 204 46.37 21.03 4.89
CA GLU A 204 47.60 21.03 4.06
C GLU A 204 48.73 21.89 4.64
N LEU A 205 48.40 22.86 5.51
CA LEU A 205 49.37 23.68 6.24
C LEU A 205 49.75 23.13 7.61
N ASP A 206 49.36 21.89 7.92
CA ASP A 206 49.58 21.20 9.19
C ASP A 206 48.97 21.94 10.41
N TYR A 207 47.95 22.78 10.21
CA TYR A 207 47.25 23.47 11.31
C TYR A 207 46.22 22.58 12.01
N LEU A 208 45.76 21.51 11.37
CA LEU A 208 44.80 20.53 11.92
C LEU A 208 45.55 19.23 12.25
N SER A 209 45.86 19.00 13.52
CA SER A 209 46.77 17.91 13.93
C SER A 209 46.21 16.95 14.99
N GLU A 210 44.89 16.97 15.27
CA GLU A 210 44.27 16.13 16.31
C GLU A 210 43.35 15.01 15.78
N ILE A 211 43.07 14.05 16.67
CA ILE A 211 42.41 12.75 16.43
C ILE A 211 40.90 12.87 16.13
N ASP A 212 40.25 13.98 16.50
CA ASP A 212 38.79 14.11 16.43
C ASP A 212 38.26 14.63 15.06
N LEU A 213 39.15 15.08 14.17
CA LEU A 213 38.83 15.46 12.81
C LEU A 213 38.97 14.28 11.83
N PRO A 214 38.21 14.26 10.71
CA PRO A 214 38.44 13.31 9.64
C PRO A 214 39.84 13.41 9.05
N LYS A 215 40.25 12.36 8.33
CA LYS A 215 41.55 12.35 7.64
C LYS A 215 41.60 13.41 6.51
N PRO A 216 42.79 13.89 6.13
CA PRO A 216 43.00 14.81 5.01
C PRO A 216 42.25 14.43 3.72
N GLU A 217 42.23 13.14 3.39
CA GLU A 217 41.58 12.64 2.18
C GLU A 217 40.07 12.97 2.16
N HIS A 218 39.43 13.03 3.33
CA HIS A 218 38.01 13.30 3.44
C HIS A 218 37.62 14.71 2.96
N PHE A 219 38.35 15.75 3.38
CA PHE A 219 38.06 17.12 2.94
C PHE A 219 38.27 17.30 1.44
N ARG A 220 39.29 16.63 0.91
CA ARG A 220 39.59 16.64 -0.52
C ARG A 220 38.51 15.93 -1.33
N GLU A 221 38.12 14.71 -0.93
CA GLU A 221 37.08 13.93 -1.61
C GLU A 221 35.74 14.67 -1.64
N HIS A 222 35.35 15.31 -0.54
CA HIS A 222 34.13 16.12 -0.50
C HIS A 222 34.23 17.38 -1.35
N PHE A 223 35.35 18.12 -1.30
CA PHE A 223 35.55 19.29 -2.17
C PHE A 223 35.44 18.92 -3.67
N GLU A 224 36.13 17.87 -4.11
CA GLU A 224 36.09 17.40 -5.50
C GLU A 224 34.68 16.92 -5.88
N LYS A 225 33.97 16.24 -4.97
CA LYS A 225 32.60 15.78 -5.18
C LYS A 225 31.60 16.93 -5.27
N ASP A 226 31.69 17.92 -4.37
CA ASP A 226 30.78 19.08 -4.39
C ASP A 226 30.99 19.92 -5.64
N TYR A 227 32.23 20.09 -6.10
CA TYR A 227 32.51 20.78 -7.37
C TYR A 227 31.85 20.05 -8.54
N ALA A 228 31.98 18.71 -8.61
CA ALA A 228 31.35 17.93 -9.66
C ALA A 228 29.81 18.01 -9.62
N LEU A 229 29.22 17.99 -8.42
CA LEU A 229 27.76 18.14 -8.25
C LEU A 229 27.28 19.55 -8.63
N LEU A 230 28.07 20.59 -8.37
CA LEU A 230 27.78 21.95 -8.82
C LEU A 230 27.85 22.06 -10.34
N ALA A 231 28.90 21.51 -10.96
CA ALA A 231 29.07 21.47 -12.40
C ALA A 231 27.88 20.78 -13.11
N GLU A 232 27.44 19.64 -12.58
CA GLU A 232 26.25 18.91 -13.04
C GLU A 232 24.98 19.78 -12.95
N GLN A 233 24.79 20.52 -11.86
CA GLN A 233 23.62 21.38 -11.67
C GLN A 233 23.60 22.59 -12.60
N VAL A 234 24.77 23.10 -12.98
CA VAL A 234 24.92 24.24 -13.90
C VAL A 234 24.81 23.81 -15.36
N ASN A 235 24.88 22.51 -15.66
CA ASN A 235 24.95 21.92 -17.00
C ASN A 235 26.15 22.45 -17.84
N ASP A 236 27.25 22.85 -17.20
CA ASP A 236 28.47 23.32 -17.87
C ASP A 236 29.72 22.93 -17.05
N ASP A 237 30.20 21.71 -17.30
CA ASP A 237 31.37 21.15 -16.63
C ASP A 237 32.67 21.90 -16.97
N GLU A 238 32.75 22.47 -18.17
CA GLU A 238 33.97 23.13 -18.66
C GLU A 238 34.14 24.53 -18.09
N HIS A 239 33.06 25.31 -17.88
CA HIS A 239 33.15 26.72 -17.49
C HIS A 239 32.58 27.05 -16.11
N CYS A 240 32.14 26.06 -15.33
CA CYS A 240 31.65 26.24 -13.95
C CYS A 240 32.61 27.09 -13.08
N TYR A 241 33.93 26.91 -13.24
CA TYR A 241 34.94 27.67 -12.49
C TYR A 241 34.87 29.20 -12.74
N LEU A 242 34.47 29.65 -13.94
CA LEU A 242 34.34 31.08 -14.26
C LEU A 242 33.16 31.69 -13.52
N TRP A 243 32.05 30.97 -13.42
CA TRP A 243 30.90 31.38 -12.62
C TRP A 243 31.28 31.47 -11.14
N LEU A 244 31.98 30.47 -10.60
CA LEU A 244 32.48 30.48 -9.22
C LEU A 244 33.39 31.68 -8.93
N PHE A 245 34.31 32.02 -9.85
CA PHE A 245 35.14 33.21 -9.70
C PHE A 245 34.34 34.50 -9.65
N LYS A 246 33.28 34.61 -10.48
CA LYS A 246 32.37 35.76 -10.42
C LYS A 246 31.70 35.86 -9.05
N LEU A 247 31.20 34.73 -8.52
CA LEU A 247 30.58 34.70 -7.19
C LEU A 247 31.57 35.10 -6.08
N PHE A 248 32.81 34.59 -6.11
CA PHE A 248 33.82 34.95 -5.12
C PHE A 248 34.20 36.42 -5.16
N ASN A 249 34.22 37.04 -6.34
CA ASN A 249 34.43 38.49 -6.46
C ASN A 249 33.27 39.28 -5.85
N HIS A 250 32.02 38.83 -6.04
CA HIS A 250 30.86 39.47 -5.41
C HIS A 250 30.81 39.29 -3.89
N LEU A 251 31.42 38.24 -3.32
CA LEU A 251 31.56 38.11 -1.86
C LEU A 251 32.42 39.22 -1.22
N LEU A 252 33.18 39.99 -2.02
CA LEU A 252 33.90 41.18 -1.56
C LEU A 252 33.01 42.42 -1.43
N ASP A 253 31.75 42.38 -1.90
CA ASP A 253 30.83 43.50 -1.79
C ASP A 253 30.42 43.73 -0.32
N GLU A 254 30.22 44.99 0.08
CA GLU A 254 29.93 45.38 1.48
C GLU A 254 28.74 44.63 2.10
N GLN A 255 27.79 44.18 1.27
CA GLN A 255 26.60 43.44 1.68
C GLN A 255 26.90 42.05 2.26
N PHE A 256 28.00 41.40 1.86
CA PHE A 256 28.42 40.09 2.38
C PHE A 256 29.49 40.20 3.45
N ILE A 257 30.16 41.35 3.53
CA ILE A 257 31.10 41.70 4.59
C ILE A 257 30.33 42.24 5.81
N GLN A 258 29.37 41.45 6.28
CA GLN A 258 28.58 41.75 7.45
C GLN A 258 29.38 41.50 8.72
N GLU A 259 29.24 42.40 9.69
CA GLU A 259 29.90 42.28 10.98
C GLU A 259 29.22 41.18 11.82
N GLY A 260 29.99 40.22 12.30
CA GLY A 260 29.44 39.09 13.05
C GLY A 260 30.44 37.95 13.30
N LEU A 261 30.04 37.01 14.15
CA LEU A 261 30.77 35.79 14.48
C LEU A 261 29.89 34.57 14.19
N LEU A 262 30.48 33.49 13.69
CA LEU A 262 29.79 32.22 13.48
C LEU A 262 29.84 31.39 14.77
N ASP A 263 29.36 31.97 15.87
CA ASP A 263 29.44 31.41 17.23
C ASP A 263 28.10 30.83 17.73
N ASN A 264 27.06 30.91 16.91
CA ASN A 264 25.75 30.34 17.17
C ASN A 264 25.03 29.98 15.87
N HIS A 265 24.04 29.09 15.95
CA HIS A 265 23.32 28.59 14.79
C HIS A 265 22.44 29.65 14.11
N GLU A 266 21.89 30.62 14.86
CA GLU A 266 21.07 31.70 14.28
C GLU A 266 21.91 32.54 13.31
N ASN A 267 23.14 32.91 13.70
CA ASN A 267 24.09 33.60 12.84
C ASN A 267 24.45 32.78 11.60
N VAL A 268 24.62 31.46 11.73
CA VAL A 268 24.87 30.56 10.59
C VAL A 268 23.69 30.58 9.61
N VAL A 269 22.47 30.35 10.10
CA VAL A 269 21.26 30.35 9.25
C VAL A 269 21.05 31.71 8.58
N GLN A 270 21.28 32.81 9.29
CA GLN A 270 21.22 34.17 8.73
C GLN A 270 22.25 34.35 7.61
N PHE A 271 23.50 33.92 7.84
CA PHE A 271 24.58 33.98 6.86
C PHE A 271 24.27 33.12 5.62
N GLU A 272 23.85 31.87 5.78
CA GLU A 272 23.51 30.97 4.68
C GLU A 272 22.31 31.48 3.86
N THR A 273 21.28 31.99 4.55
CA THR A 273 20.11 32.58 3.89
C THR A 273 20.47 33.86 3.14
N CYS A 274 21.43 34.63 3.66
CA CYS A 274 21.97 35.82 3.00
C CYS A 274 22.71 35.43 1.70
N LEU A 275 23.60 34.43 1.76
CA LEU A 275 24.29 33.90 0.59
C LEU A 275 23.30 33.37 -0.46
N GLU A 276 22.31 32.56 -0.06
CA GLU A 276 21.32 32.03 -1.00
C GLU A 276 20.54 33.14 -1.71
N LYS A 277 19.97 34.08 -0.95
CA LYS A 277 19.04 35.08 -1.51
C LYS A 277 19.73 36.25 -2.20
N GLN A 278 20.91 36.67 -1.73
CA GLN A 278 21.58 37.88 -2.21
C GLN A 278 22.75 37.59 -3.15
N LEU A 279 23.39 36.42 -3.05
CA LEU A 279 24.45 36.03 -3.98
C LEU A 279 23.88 35.10 -5.05
N LEU A 280 23.44 33.91 -4.64
CA LEU A 280 23.15 32.85 -5.62
C LEU A 280 21.91 33.15 -6.46
N PHE A 281 20.79 33.54 -5.87
CA PHE A 281 19.56 33.85 -6.63
C PHE A 281 19.77 34.94 -7.68
N THR A 282 20.64 35.89 -7.40
CA THR A 282 20.97 37.02 -8.26
C THR A 282 21.77 36.57 -9.48
N HIS A 283 22.62 35.56 -9.33
CA HIS A 283 23.55 35.05 -10.34
C HIS A 283 23.16 33.67 -10.92
N MET A 284 21.98 33.15 -10.59
CA MET A 284 21.47 31.87 -11.10
C MET A 284 20.52 32.00 -12.30
N ASN A 285 20.00 33.21 -12.57
CA ASN A 285 18.97 33.39 -13.61
C ASN A 285 19.45 33.03 -15.02
N SER A 286 20.72 33.28 -15.35
CA SER A 286 21.37 32.78 -16.57
C SER A 286 22.87 32.71 -16.35
N ILE A 287 23.35 31.52 -15.98
CA ILE A 287 24.77 31.30 -15.65
C ILE A 287 25.66 31.49 -16.89
N ALA A 288 25.18 31.12 -18.07
CA ALA A 288 25.87 31.36 -19.32
C ALA A 288 26.13 32.86 -19.57
N GLU A 289 25.15 33.73 -19.32
CA GLU A 289 25.34 35.18 -19.40
C GLU A 289 26.32 35.68 -18.35
N GLU A 290 26.23 35.15 -17.13
CA GLU A 290 27.15 35.53 -16.06
C GLU A 290 28.61 35.19 -16.42
N ILE A 291 28.85 33.98 -16.95
CA ILE A 291 30.16 33.50 -17.43
C ILE A 291 30.66 34.37 -18.58
N ARG A 292 29.80 34.68 -19.56
CA ARG A 292 30.16 35.51 -20.71
C ARG A 292 30.54 36.92 -20.28
N GLN A 293 29.70 37.57 -19.46
CA GLN A 293 29.99 38.90 -18.93
C GLN A 293 31.32 38.93 -18.17
N TYR A 294 31.58 37.91 -17.36
CA TYR A 294 32.84 37.80 -16.64
C TYR A 294 34.03 37.64 -17.59
N SER A 295 33.89 36.79 -18.61
CA SER A 295 34.90 36.56 -19.63
C SER A 295 35.23 37.83 -20.41
N VAL A 296 34.22 38.59 -20.84
CA VAL A 296 34.38 39.89 -21.52
C VAL A 296 35.06 40.90 -20.60
N ALA A 297 34.62 41.04 -19.35
CA ALA A 297 35.22 41.96 -18.40
C ALA A 297 36.70 41.62 -18.10
N TYR A 298 37.02 40.33 -18.00
CA TYR A 298 38.39 39.86 -17.81
C TYR A 298 39.26 40.15 -19.04
N ILE A 299 38.72 39.97 -20.25
CA ILE A 299 39.39 40.32 -21.50
C ILE A 299 39.70 41.81 -21.56
N ASP A 300 38.74 42.67 -21.23
CA ASP A 300 38.94 44.12 -21.20
C ASP A 300 40.02 44.53 -20.19
N PHE A 301 40.01 43.91 -19.01
CA PHE A 301 41.04 44.12 -18.00
C PHE A 301 42.43 43.73 -18.53
N VAL A 302 42.59 42.55 -19.14
CA VAL A 302 43.87 42.09 -19.70
C VAL A 302 44.35 43.01 -20.83
N ARG A 303 43.45 43.49 -21.69
CA ARG A 303 43.77 44.42 -22.78
C ARG A 303 44.27 45.76 -22.25
N GLN A 304 43.73 46.25 -21.13
CA GLN A 304 44.20 47.48 -20.48
C GLN A 304 45.58 47.31 -19.82
N CYS A 305 45.97 46.09 -19.47
CA CYS A 305 47.27 45.78 -18.84
C CYS A 305 48.44 45.61 -19.82
N ASP A 306 48.23 45.80 -21.14
CA ASP A 306 49.27 45.96 -22.17
C ASP A 306 50.28 44.78 -22.33
N GLU A 307 49.91 43.57 -21.90
CA GLU A 307 50.70 42.37 -22.16
C GLU A 307 50.26 41.72 -23.47
N LYS A 308 51.20 41.55 -24.41
CA LYS A 308 51.00 40.82 -25.67
C LYS A 308 50.60 39.37 -25.40
N PHE A 309 49.31 39.13 -25.24
CA PHE A 309 48.78 37.81 -24.97
C PHE A 309 48.57 37.00 -26.25
N SER A 310 49.08 35.77 -26.24
CA SER A 310 48.94 34.78 -27.33
C SER A 310 47.49 34.35 -27.61
N MET A 311 46.53 34.74 -26.76
CA MET A 311 45.10 34.40 -26.90
C MET A 311 44.27 35.46 -27.64
N GLN A 312 44.88 36.54 -28.16
CA GLN A 312 44.18 37.61 -28.90
C GLN A 312 43.21 37.07 -29.98
N ARG A 313 43.56 35.96 -30.65
CA ARG A 313 42.71 35.32 -31.68
C ARG A 313 41.43 34.66 -31.17
N TYR A 314 41.45 34.07 -29.97
CA TYR A 314 40.25 33.51 -29.32
C TYR A 314 39.38 34.63 -28.74
N ILE A 315 40.04 35.69 -28.27
CA ILE A 315 39.40 36.92 -27.79
C ILE A 315 38.66 37.66 -28.91
N ASP A 316 39.21 37.65 -30.13
CA ASP A 316 38.60 38.28 -31.31
C ASP A 316 37.37 37.49 -31.84
N GLU A 317 37.22 36.20 -31.49
CA GLU A 317 36.00 35.41 -31.79
C GLU A 317 34.84 35.74 -30.83
N LEU A 318 35.15 36.10 -29.57
CA LEU A 318 34.15 36.53 -28.58
C LEU A 318 33.65 37.96 -28.80
N GLU A 319 34.45 38.80 -29.48
CA GLU A 319 34.07 40.15 -29.91
C GLU A 319 33.80 40.21 -31.41
N GLU A 320 32.66 39.64 -31.82
CA GLU A 320 32.23 39.73 -33.20
C GLU A 320 31.93 41.18 -33.62
N ASN A 321 32.51 41.61 -34.74
CA ASN A 321 32.26 42.96 -35.27
C ASN A 321 30.85 43.05 -35.88
N GLU A 322 29.87 43.42 -35.06
CA GLU A 322 28.46 43.62 -35.44
C GLU A 322 28.28 44.57 -36.63
N GLN A 323 29.18 45.54 -36.82
CA GLN A 323 29.10 46.46 -37.96
C GLN A 323 29.49 45.78 -39.28
N ARG A 324 30.35 44.75 -39.23
CA ARG A 324 30.81 44.02 -40.40
C ARG A 324 29.93 42.81 -40.72
N PHE A 325 29.38 42.16 -39.70
CA PHE A 325 28.53 40.97 -39.85
C PHE A 325 27.23 41.09 -39.03
N PRO A 326 26.30 41.97 -39.45
CA PRO A 326 25.09 42.28 -38.68
C PRO A 326 24.09 41.10 -38.57
N LEU A 327 24.27 40.06 -39.38
CA LEU A 327 23.43 38.86 -39.38
C LEU A 327 24.10 37.65 -38.71
N LEU A 328 25.32 37.77 -38.21
CA LEU A 328 26.09 36.64 -37.66
C LEU A 328 25.36 35.95 -36.50
N ARG A 329 24.67 36.75 -35.66
CA ARG A 329 23.78 36.30 -34.57
C ARG A 329 22.68 35.33 -34.98
N TYR A 330 22.27 35.32 -36.25
CA TYR A 330 21.27 34.38 -36.76
C TYR A 330 21.85 33.04 -37.20
N PHE A 331 23.19 32.88 -37.18
CA PHE A 331 23.90 31.66 -37.55
C PHE A 331 24.45 30.89 -36.34
N ASN A 332 24.00 31.23 -35.12
CA ASN A 332 24.41 30.54 -33.90
C ASN A 332 23.85 29.11 -33.89
N VAL A 333 24.68 28.16 -33.44
CA VAL A 333 24.34 26.74 -33.48
C VAL A 333 23.72 26.34 -32.16
N THR A 334 22.42 26.05 -32.17
CA THR A 334 21.74 25.58 -30.96
C THR A 334 22.03 24.11 -30.67
N ASN A 335 22.45 23.81 -29.45
CA ASN A 335 22.67 22.43 -28.97
C ASN A 335 21.36 21.68 -28.62
N ILE A 336 20.20 22.27 -28.93
CA ILE A 336 18.87 21.75 -28.59
C ILE A 336 18.55 20.38 -29.22
N HIS A 337 19.27 20.03 -30.28
CA HIS A 337 19.15 18.74 -30.98
C HIS A 337 20.20 17.72 -30.53
N THR A 338 21.18 18.15 -29.73
CA THR A 338 22.28 17.30 -29.23
C THR A 338 22.20 17.04 -27.73
N VAL A 339 21.57 17.94 -26.97
CA VAL A 339 21.29 17.78 -25.52
C VAL A 339 19.89 17.21 -25.34
N ASP A 340 19.69 16.34 -24.35
CA ASP A 340 18.35 15.84 -23.98
C ASP A 340 17.52 17.00 -23.40
N PRO A 341 16.48 17.49 -24.11
CA PRO A 341 15.70 18.64 -23.68
C PRO A 341 15.00 18.42 -22.33
N MET A 342 14.72 17.17 -21.97
CA MET A 342 14.07 16.85 -20.69
C MET A 342 15.00 17.03 -19.51
N ASN A 343 16.27 16.67 -19.66
CA ASN A 343 17.27 16.85 -18.61
C ASN A 343 17.54 18.35 -18.42
N GLU A 344 17.74 19.09 -19.51
CA GLU A 344 17.94 20.53 -19.45
C GLU A 344 16.74 21.25 -18.81
N PHE A 345 15.52 20.91 -19.23
CA PHE A 345 14.28 21.46 -18.66
C PHE A 345 14.14 21.12 -17.17
N SER A 346 14.42 19.88 -16.79
CA SER A 346 14.36 19.42 -15.40
C SER A 346 15.39 20.10 -14.50
N SER A 347 16.61 20.35 -15.00
CA SER A 347 17.62 21.12 -14.28
C SER A 347 17.19 22.58 -14.12
N LYS A 348 16.75 23.23 -15.20
CA LYS A 348 16.34 24.64 -15.18
C LYS A 348 15.13 24.91 -14.29
N ILE A 349 14.10 24.05 -14.33
CA ILE A 349 12.92 24.23 -13.47
C ILE A 349 13.25 24.06 -11.98
N ARG A 350 14.25 23.22 -11.64
CA ARG A 350 14.76 23.08 -10.27
C ARG A 350 15.56 24.30 -9.82
N MET A 351 16.19 25.02 -10.75
CA MET A 351 16.90 26.27 -10.46
C MET A 351 15.97 27.47 -10.26
N LEU A 352 14.72 27.41 -10.74
CA LEU A 352 13.78 28.53 -10.58
C LEU A 352 13.50 28.84 -9.11
N PRO A 353 13.60 30.12 -8.69
CA PRO A 353 13.23 30.52 -7.34
C PRO A 353 11.76 30.24 -7.09
N TYR A 354 11.44 29.53 -6.01
CA TYR A 354 10.08 29.09 -5.69
C TYR A 354 9.41 28.25 -6.79
N GLY A 355 10.17 27.52 -7.62
CA GLY A 355 9.63 26.69 -8.71
C GLY A 355 8.56 25.71 -8.23
N ASN A 356 8.76 25.05 -7.08
CA ASN A 356 7.80 24.10 -6.49
C ASN A 356 6.47 24.76 -6.05
N LYS A 357 6.45 26.08 -5.82
CA LYS A 357 5.24 26.83 -5.48
C LYS A 357 4.57 27.41 -6.72
N THR A 358 5.36 27.81 -7.70
CA THR A 358 4.90 28.48 -8.92
C THR A 358 4.41 27.47 -9.96
N TYR A 359 5.12 26.35 -10.12
CA TYR A 359 4.84 25.26 -11.06
C TYR A 359 4.76 23.91 -10.33
N PRO A 360 3.84 23.76 -9.37
CA PRO A 360 3.77 22.60 -8.48
C PRO A 360 3.55 21.29 -9.23
N MET A 361 2.73 21.29 -10.28
CA MET A 361 2.38 20.06 -11.01
C MET A 361 3.55 19.55 -11.84
N THR A 362 4.24 20.46 -12.55
CA THR A 362 5.40 20.14 -13.37
C THR A 362 6.53 19.58 -12.51
N THR A 363 6.88 20.25 -11.41
CA THR A 363 7.92 19.74 -10.49
C THR A 363 7.53 18.38 -9.92
N PHE A 364 6.27 18.20 -9.49
CA PHE A 364 5.80 16.95 -8.91
C PHE A 364 5.89 15.76 -9.88
N LEU A 365 5.52 15.97 -11.15
CA LEU A 365 5.63 14.94 -12.18
C LEU A 365 7.09 14.60 -12.45
N LEU A 366 7.94 15.61 -12.68
CA LEU A 366 9.36 15.45 -13.01
C LEU A 366 10.15 14.65 -11.96
N GLN A 367 9.74 14.69 -10.68
CA GLN A 367 10.38 13.91 -9.63
C GLN A 367 10.25 12.39 -9.78
N LYS A 368 9.15 11.90 -10.38
CA LYS A 368 8.84 10.46 -10.49
C LYS A 368 8.36 10.07 -11.89
N MET A 369 8.85 10.74 -12.94
CA MET A 369 8.38 10.54 -14.32
C MET A 369 8.49 9.09 -14.78
N ASP A 370 9.58 8.42 -14.47
CA ASP A 370 9.79 7.02 -14.86
C ASP A 370 8.74 6.10 -14.25
N ASN A 371 8.32 6.37 -13.01
CA ASN A 371 7.27 5.62 -12.35
C ASN A 371 5.91 5.90 -13.02
N TYR A 372 5.58 7.17 -13.26
CA TYR A 372 4.31 7.58 -13.87
C TYR A 372 4.16 7.14 -15.33
N ALA A 373 5.26 6.98 -16.06
CA ALA A 373 5.24 6.45 -17.43
C ALA A 373 4.60 5.05 -17.51
N ASN A 374 4.61 4.27 -16.42
CA ASN A 374 4.00 2.94 -16.35
C ASN A 374 2.46 2.95 -16.43
N ILE A 375 1.81 4.08 -16.13
CA ILE A 375 0.34 4.20 -16.07
C ILE A 375 -0.34 3.79 -17.39
N ARG A 376 0.27 4.13 -18.54
CA ARG A 376 -0.27 3.81 -19.88
C ARG A 376 -0.43 2.30 -20.13
N TYR A 377 0.38 1.48 -19.48
CA TYR A 377 0.40 0.02 -19.68
C TYR A 377 -0.71 -0.69 -18.89
N LEU A 378 -1.41 0.02 -18.01
CA LEU A 378 -2.51 -0.54 -17.22
C LEU A 378 -3.68 -1.01 -18.09
N TYR A 379 -4.08 -0.26 -19.12
CA TYR A 379 -5.23 -0.60 -19.94
C TYR A 379 -5.05 -1.90 -20.75
N PRO A 380 -3.94 -2.14 -21.47
CA PRO A 380 -3.69 -3.42 -22.13
C PRO A 380 -3.82 -4.63 -21.20
N ILE A 381 -3.30 -4.51 -19.96
CA ILE A 381 -3.37 -5.57 -18.96
C ILE A 381 -4.81 -5.81 -18.50
N VAL A 382 -5.53 -4.74 -18.14
CA VAL A 382 -6.93 -4.83 -17.73
C VAL A 382 -7.82 -5.39 -18.85
N ALA A 383 -7.63 -4.96 -20.09
CA ALA A 383 -8.43 -5.41 -21.23
C ALA A 383 -8.28 -6.92 -21.46
N PHE A 384 -7.05 -7.44 -21.39
CA PHE A 384 -6.79 -8.87 -21.56
C PHE A 384 -7.35 -9.69 -20.39
N THR A 385 -7.11 -9.27 -19.15
CA THR A 385 -7.63 -9.97 -17.96
C THR A 385 -9.16 -9.98 -17.92
N CYS A 386 -9.84 -8.88 -18.26
CA CYS A 386 -11.30 -8.83 -18.32
C CYS A 386 -11.87 -9.76 -19.41
N HIS A 387 -11.21 -9.84 -20.57
CA HIS A 387 -11.59 -10.78 -21.63
C HIS A 387 -11.48 -12.24 -21.17
N LEU A 388 -10.38 -12.59 -20.50
CA LEU A 388 -10.20 -13.94 -19.94
C LEU A 388 -11.23 -14.25 -18.85
N THR A 389 -11.51 -13.30 -17.95
CA THR A 389 -12.55 -13.48 -16.93
C THR A 389 -13.90 -13.76 -17.60
N GLN A 390 -14.35 -12.93 -18.55
CA GLN A 390 -15.63 -13.17 -19.24
C GLN A 390 -15.73 -14.53 -19.95
N LYS A 391 -14.60 -15.06 -20.45
CA LYS A 391 -14.55 -16.35 -21.14
C LYS A 391 -14.56 -17.53 -20.18
N PHE A 392 -13.78 -17.47 -19.11
CA PHE A 392 -13.47 -18.61 -18.24
C PHE A 392 -14.15 -18.59 -16.86
N ASP A 393 -14.80 -17.50 -16.47
CA ASP A 393 -15.42 -17.37 -15.14
C ASP A 393 -16.40 -18.52 -14.87
N TYR A 394 -16.21 -19.21 -13.74
CA TYR A 394 -16.88 -20.45 -13.33
C TYR A 394 -16.78 -21.64 -14.32
N ARG A 395 -16.00 -21.55 -15.40
CA ARG A 395 -15.95 -22.55 -16.49
C ARG A 395 -14.67 -23.36 -16.54
N ILE A 396 -13.63 -23.00 -15.77
CA ILE A 396 -12.36 -23.72 -15.72
C ILE A 396 -11.99 -24.11 -14.29
N LYS A 397 -11.44 -25.32 -14.10
CA LYS A 397 -10.91 -25.77 -12.82
C LYS A 397 -9.51 -25.17 -12.58
N ARG A 398 -9.14 -24.94 -11.32
CA ARG A 398 -7.81 -24.42 -10.94
C ARG A 398 -6.66 -25.28 -11.49
N ASN A 399 -6.76 -26.60 -11.38
CA ASN A 399 -5.75 -27.52 -11.89
C ASN A 399 -5.59 -27.44 -13.42
N ASP A 400 -6.69 -27.25 -14.14
CA ASP A 400 -6.64 -27.12 -15.60
C ASP A 400 -5.99 -25.79 -16.01
N ALA A 401 -6.22 -24.71 -15.25
CA ALA A 401 -5.61 -23.40 -15.47
C ALA A 401 -4.09 -23.38 -15.15
N LEU A 402 -3.63 -24.23 -14.22
CA LEU A 402 -2.21 -24.37 -13.86
C LEU A 402 -1.40 -25.18 -14.88
N ILE A 403 -2.07 -25.98 -15.72
CA ILE A 403 -1.43 -26.84 -16.72
C ILE A 403 -1.54 -26.23 -18.11
N LYS A 404 -2.69 -25.68 -18.48
CA LYS A 404 -2.91 -25.10 -19.82
C LYS A 404 -2.14 -23.80 -20.01
N THR A 405 -1.44 -23.70 -21.12
CA THR A 405 -0.79 -22.47 -21.54
C THR A 405 -1.77 -21.58 -22.33
N ILE A 406 -1.49 -20.27 -22.36
CA ILE A 406 -2.25 -19.33 -23.19
C ILE A 406 -2.06 -19.67 -24.69
N SER A 407 -0.87 -20.12 -25.08
CA SER A 407 -0.56 -20.53 -26.46
C SER A 407 -1.44 -21.70 -26.94
N GLU A 408 -1.69 -22.69 -26.08
CA GLU A 408 -2.63 -23.79 -26.37
C GLU A 408 -4.06 -23.28 -26.60
N TYR A 409 -4.49 -22.28 -25.82
CA TYR A 409 -5.82 -21.68 -25.96
C TYR A 409 -5.95 -20.86 -27.25
N LEU A 410 -4.95 -20.06 -27.59
CA LEU A 410 -4.93 -19.25 -28.80
C LEU A 410 -5.04 -20.10 -30.08
N ASN A 411 -4.46 -21.30 -30.07
CA ASN A 411 -4.46 -22.20 -31.22
C ASN A 411 -5.76 -23.02 -31.41
N GLN A 412 -6.61 -23.13 -30.37
CA GLN A 412 -7.78 -24.03 -30.37
C GLN A 412 -9.15 -23.30 -30.34
N GLY A 413 -9.17 -21.98 -30.12
CA GLY A 413 -10.41 -21.20 -29.95
C GLY A 413 -11.03 -20.65 -31.24
N SER A 414 -12.35 -20.45 -31.25
CA SER A 414 -13.09 -19.80 -32.34
C SER A 414 -12.87 -18.28 -32.46
N ASP A 415 -12.35 -17.64 -31.39
CA ASP A 415 -12.05 -16.21 -31.30
C ASP A 415 -10.53 -15.93 -31.25
N SER A 416 -9.76 -16.75 -31.97
CA SER A 416 -8.28 -16.75 -31.90
C SER A 416 -7.66 -15.41 -32.30
N GLU A 417 -8.18 -14.72 -33.31
CA GLU A 417 -7.60 -13.46 -33.82
C GLU A 417 -7.68 -12.32 -32.78
N ILE A 418 -8.86 -12.06 -32.21
CA ILE A 418 -9.07 -10.99 -31.21
C ILE A 418 -8.28 -11.29 -29.94
N THR A 419 -8.28 -12.55 -29.51
CA THR A 419 -7.56 -12.95 -28.29
C THR A 419 -6.05 -12.86 -28.48
N THR A 420 -5.55 -13.19 -29.68
CA THR A 420 -4.12 -13.05 -30.03
C THR A 420 -3.70 -11.58 -30.04
N GLU A 421 -4.52 -10.69 -30.60
CA GLU A 421 -4.22 -9.26 -30.60
C GLU A 421 -4.16 -8.68 -29.17
N LEU A 422 -5.13 -9.02 -28.31
CA LEU A 422 -5.16 -8.59 -26.91
C LEU A 422 -3.97 -9.17 -26.12
N TYR A 423 -3.61 -10.43 -26.37
CA TYR A 423 -2.47 -11.07 -25.72
C TYR A 423 -1.14 -10.43 -26.12
N ASN A 424 -0.93 -10.15 -27.41
CA ASN A 424 0.28 -9.49 -27.88
C ASN A 424 0.44 -8.08 -27.26
N LYS A 425 -0.67 -7.33 -27.16
CA LYS A 425 -0.68 -6.02 -26.47
C LYS A 425 -0.39 -6.16 -24.97
N PHE A 426 -0.89 -7.22 -24.33
CA PHE A 426 -0.58 -7.52 -22.93
C PHE A 426 0.91 -7.82 -22.74
N VAL A 427 1.48 -8.72 -23.55
CA VAL A 427 2.90 -9.11 -23.43
C VAL A 427 3.83 -7.91 -23.66
N ASP A 428 3.55 -7.09 -24.68
CA ASP A 428 4.32 -5.86 -24.96
C ASP A 428 4.22 -4.86 -23.80
N ALA A 429 3.02 -4.66 -23.24
CA ALA A 429 2.83 -3.79 -22.08
C ALA A 429 3.52 -4.32 -20.82
N TRP A 430 3.46 -5.63 -20.58
CA TRP A 430 4.05 -6.29 -19.41
C TRP A 430 5.57 -6.14 -19.36
N TYR A 431 6.25 -6.35 -20.49
CA TYR A 431 7.71 -6.25 -20.58
C TYR A 431 8.25 -4.81 -20.63
N LYS A 432 7.37 -3.82 -20.82
CA LYS A 432 7.72 -2.39 -20.78
C LYS A 432 7.59 -1.76 -19.39
N ILE A 433 7.04 -2.49 -18.41
CA ILE A 433 6.94 -2.01 -17.03
C ILE A 433 8.33 -1.99 -16.40
N THR A 434 8.71 -0.85 -15.83
CA THR A 434 10.04 -0.64 -15.21
C THR A 434 10.03 -0.74 -13.69
N LEU A 435 8.87 -1.02 -13.08
CA LEU A 435 8.71 -1.14 -11.64
C LEU A 435 9.51 -2.34 -11.12
N LYS A 436 10.45 -2.10 -10.20
CA LYS A 436 11.29 -3.17 -9.61
C LYS A 436 10.58 -3.92 -8.48
N ASP A 437 9.92 -3.17 -7.60
CA ASP A 437 9.23 -3.69 -6.43
C ASP A 437 7.74 -3.37 -6.50
N VAL A 438 6.92 -4.38 -6.22
CA VAL A 438 5.47 -4.30 -6.27
C VAL A 438 4.87 -4.83 -4.97
N GLN A 439 4.27 -3.95 -4.19
CA GLN A 439 3.58 -4.27 -2.94
C GLN A 439 2.09 -4.54 -3.13
N TYR A 440 1.58 -5.57 -2.47
CA TYR A 440 0.15 -5.85 -2.35
C TYR A 440 -0.19 -6.40 -0.96
N GLY A 441 -0.92 -5.60 -0.18
CA GLY A 441 -1.08 -5.85 1.25
C GLY A 441 0.28 -5.96 1.94
N CYS A 442 0.55 -7.08 2.62
CA CYS A 442 1.81 -7.32 3.31
C CYS A 442 2.92 -7.93 2.43
N HIS A 443 2.65 -8.23 1.15
CA HIS A 443 3.61 -8.92 0.30
C HIS A 443 4.36 -7.91 -0.57
N ARG A 444 5.70 -7.89 -0.46
CA ARG A 444 6.59 -7.20 -1.39
C ARG A 444 7.09 -8.21 -2.43
N LEU A 445 6.64 -8.06 -3.66
CA LEU A 445 6.97 -8.93 -4.77
C LEU A 445 7.96 -8.22 -5.70
N LYS A 446 8.96 -8.95 -6.16
CA LYS A 446 9.91 -8.46 -7.16
C LYS A 446 9.38 -8.75 -8.55
N LEU A 447 9.33 -7.72 -9.40
CA LEU A 447 9.01 -7.87 -10.81
C LEU A 447 10.32 -7.99 -11.58
N GLU A 448 10.79 -9.22 -11.79
CA GLU A 448 12.00 -9.51 -12.55
C GLU A 448 11.65 -10.31 -13.82
N HIS A 449 11.95 -9.73 -14.98
CA HIS A 449 11.78 -10.38 -16.28
C HIS A 449 12.99 -11.29 -16.58
N ASN A 450 13.05 -12.45 -15.93
CA ASN A 450 14.16 -13.40 -16.05
C ASN A 450 14.09 -14.28 -17.31
N ILE A 451 13.01 -14.17 -18.08
CA ILE A 451 12.70 -15.00 -19.24
C ILE A 451 12.48 -14.07 -20.45
N SER A 452 12.89 -14.51 -21.64
CA SER A 452 12.68 -13.73 -22.88
C SER A 452 11.19 -13.55 -23.21
N GLN A 453 10.86 -12.46 -23.89
CA GLN A 453 9.47 -12.13 -24.27
C GLN A 453 8.79 -13.26 -25.06
N ASP A 454 9.53 -13.91 -25.97
CA ASP A 454 9.01 -15.00 -26.81
C ASP A 454 8.75 -16.27 -26.00
N GLU A 455 9.64 -16.59 -25.05
CA GLU A 455 9.49 -17.76 -24.19
C GLU A 455 8.34 -17.57 -23.19
N PHE A 456 8.18 -16.35 -22.65
CA PHE A 456 7.01 -16.00 -21.85
C PHE A 456 5.73 -16.11 -22.67
N ALA A 457 5.70 -15.57 -23.89
CA ALA A 457 4.52 -15.64 -24.75
C ALA A 457 4.05 -17.09 -25.01
N GLN A 458 5.00 -18.04 -25.14
CA GLN A 458 4.69 -19.44 -25.42
C GLN A 458 4.34 -20.26 -24.17
N ASN A 459 4.98 -20.00 -23.03
CA ASN A 459 4.90 -20.83 -21.83
C ASN A 459 4.03 -20.24 -20.71
N THR A 460 3.48 -19.03 -20.88
CA THR A 460 2.62 -18.43 -19.86
C THR A 460 1.41 -19.32 -19.59
N LYS A 461 1.29 -19.75 -18.34
CA LYS A 461 0.15 -20.52 -17.82
C LYS A 461 -1.05 -19.62 -17.66
N LEU A 462 -2.24 -20.14 -17.93
CA LEU A 462 -3.48 -19.38 -17.80
C LEU A 462 -3.67 -18.86 -16.36
N ALA A 463 -3.32 -19.65 -15.35
CA ALA A 463 -3.38 -19.25 -13.93
C ALA A 463 -2.56 -17.98 -13.59
N MET A 464 -1.52 -17.64 -14.35
CA MET A 464 -0.71 -16.44 -14.08
C MET A 464 -1.40 -15.14 -14.48
N VAL A 465 -2.41 -15.21 -15.35
CA VAL A 465 -3.10 -14.02 -15.89
C VAL A 465 -4.55 -13.93 -15.39
N LEU A 466 -5.00 -14.90 -14.60
CA LEU A 466 -6.28 -14.86 -13.91
C LEU A 466 -6.08 -14.26 -12.52
N LEU A 467 -6.75 -13.13 -12.25
CA LEU A 467 -6.66 -12.42 -10.97
C LEU A 467 -7.19 -13.29 -9.83
N ASN A 468 -6.36 -13.59 -8.83
CA ASN A 468 -6.71 -14.48 -7.72
C ASN A 468 -6.14 -13.96 -6.39
N THR A 469 -6.78 -14.32 -5.27
CA THR A 469 -6.40 -13.96 -3.90
C THR A 469 -5.57 -15.04 -3.20
N THR A 470 -5.49 -16.27 -3.72
CA THR A 470 -4.76 -17.35 -3.05
C THR A 470 -3.25 -17.13 -3.06
N LYS A 471 -2.57 -17.68 -2.03
CA LYS A 471 -1.10 -17.74 -1.88
C LYS A 471 -0.35 -18.46 -3.02
N ASP A 472 -1.04 -18.83 -4.10
CA ASP A 472 -0.41 -19.37 -5.29
C ASP A 472 0.31 -18.20 -6.00
N GLU A 473 1.64 -18.13 -5.84
CA GLU A 473 2.52 -17.06 -6.32
C GLU A 473 2.22 -16.58 -7.76
N SER A 474 1.63 -17.46 -8.58
CA SER A 474 1.25 -17.22 -9.97
C SER A 474 0.35 -16.00 -10.25
N GLY A 475 -0.66 -15.68 -9.42
CA GLY A 475 -1.67 -14.65 -9.75
C GLY A 475 -1.59 -13.34 -8.94
N ILE A 476 -0.85 -13.35 -7.83
CA ILE A 476 -0.75 -12.19 -6.92
C ILE A 476 0.08 -11.08 -7.58
N LEU A 477 1.15 -11.42 -8.30
CA LEU A 477 2.03 -10.45 -8.94
C LEU A 477 1.27 -9.50 -9.88
N LEU A 478 0.35 -10.04 -10.69
CA LEU A 478 -0.46 -9.24 -11.60
C LEU A 478 -1.42 -8.31 -10.84
N THR A 479 -2.05 -8.82 -9.79
CA THR A 479 -2.95 -8.05 -8.91
C THR A 479 -2.18 -6.92 -8.21
N ALA A 480 -0.96 -7.20 -7.76
CA ALA A 480 -0.06 -6.22 -7.15
C ALA A 480 0.31 -5.11 -8.14
N CYS A 481 0.63 -5.49 -9.38
CA CYS A 481 0.98 -4.53 -10.44
C CYS A 481 -0.20 -3.62 -10.77
N LEU A 482 -1.41 -4.19 -10.92
CA LEU A 482 -2.63 -3.42 -11.15
C LEU A 482 -2.88 -2.40 -10.02
N ASN A 483 -2.72 -2.83 -8.77
CA ASN A 483 -2.93 -1.96 -7.60
C ASN A 483 -1.95 -0.78 -7.60
N ILE A 484 -0.64 -1.04 -7.73
CA ILE A 484 0.37 0.03 -7.69
C ILE A 484 0.23 1.00 -8.85
N ILE A 485 0.05 0.50 -10.08
CA ILE A 485 -0.08 1.39 -11.23
C ILE A 485 -1.36 2.25 -11.11
N GLY A 486 -2.44 1.67 -10.55
CA GLY A 486 -3.64 2.42 -10.19
C GLY A 486 -3.38 3.51 -9.14
N GLU A 487 -2.64 3.19 -8.08
CA GLU A 487 -2.26 4.15 -7.04
C GLU A 487 -1.33 5.25 -7.54
N LEU A 488 -0.43 4.98 -8.50
CA LEU A 488 0.42 6.00 -9.12
C LEU A 488 -0.43 7.09 -9.81
N GLN A 489 -1.49 6.70 -10.53
CA GLN A 489 -2.42 7.68 -11.09
C GLN A 489 -3.20 8.42 -10.00
N ASN A 490 -3.65 7.71 -8.97
CA ASN A 490 -4.36 8.33 -7.86
C ASN A 490 -3.49 9.37 -7.12
N GLU A 491 -2.18 9.11 -6.98
CA GLU A 491 -1.21 10.03 -6.38
C GLU A 491 -1.19 11.37 -7.13
N ILE A 492 -1.11 11.34 -8.46
CA ILE A 492 -1.13 12.55 -9.32
C ILE A 492 -2.44 13.31 -9.17
N VAL A 493 -3.57 12.61 -9.24
CA VAL A 493 -4.91 13.24 -9.18
C VAL A 493 -5.19 13.84 -7.80
N ARG A 494 -4.79 13.15 -6.71
CA ARG A 494 -4.90 13.66 -5.33
C ARG A 494 -4.04 14.92 -5.17
N PHE A 495 -2.77 14.88 -5.59
CA PHE A 495 -1.87 16.02 -5.53
C PHE A 495 -2.42 17.25 -6.26
N PHE A 496 -2.96 17.08 -7.47
CA PHE A 496 -3.58 18.16 -8.23
C PHE A 496 -4.77 18.80 -7.49
N HIS A 497 -5.65 17.98 -6.90
CA HIS A 497 -6.81 18.49 -6.18
C HIS A 497 -6.49 19.14 -4.83
N GLU A 498 -5.52 18.59 -4.09
CA GLU A 498 -5.11 19.07 -2.77
C GLU A 498 -4.24 20.32 -2.86
N THR A 499 -3.20 20.29 -3.72
CA THR A 499 -2.16 21.32 -3.77
C THR A 499 -2.47 22.42 -4.78
N VAL A 500 -2.91 22.07 -6.00
CA VAL A 500 -3.06 23.06 -7.10
C VAL A 500 -4.41 23.77 -7.03
N ILE A 501 -5.49 23.03 -6.76
CA ILE A 501 -6.84 23.62 -6.66
C ILE A 501 -7.13 24.16 -5.24
N GLY A 502 -6.42 23.66 -4.21
CA GLY A 502 -6.62 24.10 -2.82
C GLY A 502 -7.95 23.65 -2.19
N ASN A 503 -8.59 22.60 -2.71
CA ASN A 503 -9.88 22.11 -2.24
C ASN A 503 -9.72 21.07 -1.12
N SER A 504 -9.24 21.48 0.05
CA SER A 504 -9.05 20.60 1.21
C SER A 504 -10.35 20.19 1.94
N GLY A 505 -11.54 20.50 1.41
CA GLY A 505 -12.79 20.24 2.13
C GLY A 505 -14.08 20.10 1.33
N ASN A 506 -14.07 20.31 0.01
CA ASN A 506 -15.26 20.13 -0.82
C ASN A 506 -15.13 18.89 -1.69
N SER A 507 -15.76 17.80 -1.24
CA SER A 507 -15.99 16.57 -1.99
C SER A 507 -16.87 16.85 -3.22
N ARG A 508 -16.34 17.54 -4.25
CA ARG A 508 -16.78 17.25 -5.62
C ARG A 508 -16.58 15.75 -5.75
N ARG A 509 -17.66 15.00 -5.98
CA ARG A 509 -17.64 13.55 -6.18
C ARG A 509 -16.59 13.25 -7.26
N GLN A 510 -15.35 12.99 -6.86
CA GLN A 510 -14.29 12.60 -7.76
C GLN A 510 -14.80 11.32 -8.41
N ARG A 511 -14.79 11.29 -9.74
CA ARG A 511 -15.27 10.13 -10.48
C ARG A 511 -14.28 9.01 -10.22
N ALA A 512 -14.63 8.12 -9.30
CA ALA A 512 -13.89 6.89 -9.05
C ALA A 512 -14.41 5.82 -10.01
N ILE A 513 -13.51 5.24 -10.80
CA ILE A 513 -13.81 4.18 -11.76
C ILE A 513 -13.16 2.88 -11.26
N PRO A 514 -13.88 1.75 -11.22
CA PRO A 514 -13.28 0.45 -10.90
C PRO A 514 -12.14 0.12 -11.87
N ILE A 515 -11.06 -0.50 -11.37
CA ILE A 515 -9.88 -0.79 -12.20
C ILE A 515 -10.21 -1.59 -13.47
N GLN A 516 -11.16 -2.52 -13.38
CA GLN A 516 -11.63 -3.35 -14.50
C GLN A 516 -12.54 -2.64 -15.48
N SER A 517 -12.97 -1.41 -15.19
CA SER A 517 -13.79 -0.55 -16.06
C SER A 517 -12.99 0.56 -16.74
N ILE A 518 -11.65 0.53 -16.59
CA ILE A 518 -10.75 1.52 -17.18
C ILE A 518 -10.76 1.41 -18.72
N ARG A 519 -10.61 2.57 -19.36
CA ARG A 519 -10.38 2.73 -20.80
C ARG A 519 -9.10 3.51 -21.00
N ALA A 520 -8.50 3.44 -22.18
CA ALA A 520 -7.30 4.20 -22.50
C ALA A 520 -7.43 5.71 -22.24
N GLU A 521 -8.63 6.28 -22.45
CA GLU A 521 -8.93 7.70 -22.20
C GLU A 521 -8.97 8.08 -20.70
N HIS A 522 -9.11 7.09 -19.81
CA HIS A 522 -9.15 7.31 -18.36
C HIS A 522 -7.75 7.31 -17.74
N LEU A 523 -6.70 7.05 -18.51
CA LEU A 523 -5.34 6.89 -18.02
C LEU A 523 -4.45 8.05 -18.44
N LEU A 524 -3.46 8.37 -17.61
CA LEU A 524 -2.40 9.29 -18.00
C LEU A 524 -1.54 8.65 -19.09
N ASN A 525 -1.59 9.22 -20.30
CA ASN A 525 -0.72 8.84 -21.40
C ASN A 525 0.31 9.95 -21.65
N LEU A 526 1.38 9.95 -20.85
CA LEU A 526 2.48 10.91 -20.93
C LEU A 526 3.81 10.19 -20.73
N THR A 527 4.80 10.39 -21.60
CA THR A 527 6.19 9.90 -21.45
C THR A 527 7.13 11.08 -21.43
N ALA A 528 8.35 10.86 -20.95
CA ALA A 528 9.45 11.80 -21.14
C ALA A 528 9.54 12.26 -22.61
N ASN A 529 9.52 11.32 -23.57
CA ASN A 529 9.55 11.66 -25.01
C ASN A 529 8.37 12.51 -25.48
N ASP A 530 7.15 12.25 -24.98
CA ASP A 530 5.97 13.06 -25.31
C ASP A 530 6.13 14.50 -24.81
N ILE A 531 6.75 14.67 -23.62
CA ILE A 531 7.07 15.99 -23.07
C ILE A 531 8.24 16.61 -23.84
N SER A 532 9.33 15.88 -24.13
CA SER A 532 10.46 16.36 -24.95
C SER A 532 9.97 16.91 -26.28
N LEU A 533 9.09 16.16 -26.96
CA LEU A 533 8.52 16.56 -28.24
C LEU A 533 7.74 17.86 -28.09
N LYS A 534 6.88 17.97 -27.07
CA LYS A 534 6.13 19.21 -26.77
C LYS A 534 7.03 20.38 -26.40
N LEU A 535 8.08 20.14 -25.65
CA LEU A 535 9.08 21.17 -25.34
C LEU A 535 9.72 21.69 -26.62
N ILE A 536 10.07 20.79 -27.55
CA ILE A 536 10.62 21.15 -28.86
C ILE A 536 9.63 21.89 -29.77
N THR A 537 8.37 21.46 -29.81
CA THR A 537 7.39 22.06 -30.73
C THR A 537 6.79 23.35 -30.22
N ASP A 538 6.47 23.42 -28.92
CA ASP A 538 5.60 24.44 -28.36
C ASP A 538 6.13 25.05 -27.05
N GLY A 539 7.12 24.42 -26.39
CA GLY A 539 7.50 24.73 -25.00
C GLY A 539 8.75 25.58 -24.82
N PHE A 540 9.41 26.01 -25.89
CA PHE A 540 10.49 27.00 -25.79
C PHE A 540 10.50 28.01 -26.94
N ALA A 541 11.11 29.16 -26.66
CA ALA A 541 11.54 30.11 -27.67
C ALA A 541 13.07 30.19 -27.67
N ILE A 542 13.66 30.09 -28.87
CA ILE A 542 15.09 30.33 -29.06
C ILE A 542 15.29 31.84 -29.07
N ASN A 543 16.07 32.33 -28.10
CA ASN A 543 16.50 33.72 -28.13
C ASN A 543 17.46 33.92 -29.31
N TYR A 544 17.26 34.97 -30.11
CA TYR A 544 18.19 35.28 -31.22
C TYR A 544 19.58 35.71 -30.71
N GLU A 545 19.73 35.95 -29.40
CA GLU A 545 20.98 36.18 -28.69
C GLU A 545 21.52 34.89 -28.03
N TYR A 546 21.06 33.71 -28.46
CA TYR A 546 21.63 32.42 -28.06
C TYR A 546 23.14 32.38 -28.38
N ASP A 547 23.96 31.71 -27.56
CA ASP A 547 25.44 31.81 -27.51
C ASP A 547 26.03 33.18 -27.08
N MET A 548 25.23 34.25 -27.05
CA MET A 548 25.62 35.52 -26.43
C MET A 548 25.23 35.54 -24.94
N GLY A 549 25.32 34.38 -24.29
CA GLY A 549 24.99 34.20 -22.87
C GLY A 549 23.49 34.06 -22.58
N LYS A 550 22.59 34.28 -23.54
CA LYS A 550 21.16 34.06 -23.32
C LYS A 550 20.73 32.65 -23.67
N ASP A 551 20.12 31.99 -22.70
CA ASP A 551 19.70 30.60 -22.80
C ASP A 551 18.37 30.41 -23.58
N ILE A 552 18.05 29.14 -23.86
CA ILE A 552 16.70 28.72 -24.28
C ILE A 552 15.71 29.15 -23.19
N ILE A 553 14.68 29.90 -23.60
CA ILE A 553 13.61 30.37 -22.72
C ILE A 553 12.47 29.37 -22.81
N TYR A 554 12.22 28.65 -21.71
CA TYR A 554 11.09 27.74 -21.61
C TYR A 554 9.84 28.49 -21.16
N ASP A 555 8.71 28.18 -21.79
CA ASP A 555 7.40 28.66 -21.35
C ASP A 555 6.86 27.72 -20.26
N TYR A 556 7.32 27.94 -19.03
CA TYR A 556 6.92 27.13 -17.87
C TYR A 556 5.42 27.23 -17.59
N GLU A 557 4.80 28.37 -17.88
CA GLU A 557 3.36 28.59 -17.68
C GLU A 557 2.54 27.72 -18.64
N GLU A 558 2.88 27.71 -19.93
CA GLU A 558 2.20 26.88 -20.92
C GLU A 558 2.36 25.38 -20.64
N VAL A 559 3.55 24.95 -20.18
CA VAL A 559 3.80 23.56 -19.77
C VAL A 559 2.94 23.19 -18.55
N GLU A 560 2.94 24.00 -17.50
CA GLU A 560 2.14 23.77 -16.29
C GLU A 560 0.64 23.72 -16.62
N LEU A 561 0.13 24.67 -17.43
CA LEU A 561 -1.26 24.72 -17.84
C LEU A 561 -1.64 23.50 -18.68
N THR A 562 -0.78 23.06 -19.59
CA THR A 562 -0.99 21.87 -20.41
C THR A 562 -1.09 20.61 -19.55
N LEU A 563 -0.19 20.45 -18.58
CA LEU A 563 -0.20 19.30 -17.66
C LEU A 563 -1.43 19.33 -16.75
N CYS A 564 -1.77 20.48 -16.18
CA CYS A 564 -2.98 20.68 -15.39
C CYS A 564 -4.25 20.33 -16.18
N ASN A 565 -4.32 20.74 -17.45
CA ASN A 565 -5.46 20.44 -18.32
C ASN A 565 -5.61 18.94 -18.60
N ILE A 566 -4.51 18.21 -18.80
CA ILE A 566 -4.52 16.76 -18.97
C ILE A 566 -5.02 16.08 -17.69
N ILE A 567 -4.46 16.45 -16.54
CA ILE A 567 -4.73 15.80 -15.24
C ILE A 567 -6.14 16.11 -14.74
N SER A 568 -6.65 17.31 -14.99
CA SER A 568 -7.99 17.73 -14.57
C SER A 568 -9.12 16.83 -15.09
N ARG A 569 -8.86 16.09 -16.17
CA ARG A 569 -9.82 15.18 -16.82
C ARG A 569 -9.71 13.73 -16.31
N LEU A 570 -8.67 13.41 -15.55
CA LEU A 570 -8.42 12.05 -15.11
C LEU A 570 -9.34 11.66 -13.95
N PRO A 571 -9.94 10.45 -13.99
CA PRO A 571 -10.67 9.88 -12.87
C PRO A 571 -9.71 9.28 -11.83
N LEU A 572 -10.22 9.11 -10.61
CA LEU A 572 -9.59 8.23 -9.63
C LEU A 572 -9.86 6.77 -10.00
N ILE A 573 -8.88 5.90 -9.79
CA ILE A 573 -9.00 4.46 -9.97
C ILE A 573 -9.32 3.83 -8.62
N ASN A 574 -10.43 3.11 -8.52
CA ASN A 574 -10.76 2.34 -7.33
C ASN A 574 -9.98 1.01 -7.36
N THR A 575 -8.92 0.96 -6.56
CA THR A 575 -8.00 -0.17 -6.37
C THR A 575 -8.48 -1.16 -5.30
N GLU A 576 -9.45 -0.79 -4.45
CA GLU A 576 -9.99 -1.65 -3.39
C GLU A 576 -11.01 -2.67 -3.91
N LYS A 577 -11.69 -2.37 -5.02
CA LYS A 577 -12.74 -3.20 -5.62
C LYS A 577 -12.26 -3.94 -6.86
N ILE A 578 -11.22 -4.76 -6.71
CA ILE A 578 -10.79 -5.69 -7.77
C ILE A 578 -11.71 -6.92 -7.73
N ASN A 579 -12.43 -7.21 -8.81
CA ASN A 579 -13.17 -8.48 -8.88
C ASN A 579 -12.19 -9.59 -9.25
N TYR A 580 -12.08 -10.60 -8.39
CA TYR A 580 -11.24 -11.75 -8.63
C TYR A 580 -11.97 -12.78 -9.50
N PHE A 581 -11.17 -13.63 -10.14
CA PHE A 581 -11.62 -14.73 -10.97
C PHE A 581 -12.16 -15.88 -10.14
N ASN A 582 -13.28 -16.48 -10.54
CA ASN A 582 -13.87 -17.63 -9.84
C ASN A 582 -13.63 -18.94 -10.62
N TYR A 583 -12.99 -19.91 -9.96
CA TYR A 583 -12.78 -21.24 -10.54
C TYR A 583 -14.06 -22.10 -10.45
N GLN A 584 -14.18 -23.05 -11.38
CA GLN A 584 -15.26 -24.03 -11.40
C GLN A 584 -15.25 -24.85 -10.10
N PHE A 585 -16.41 -24.94 -9.43
CA PHE A 585 -16.63 -25.60 -8.12
C PHE A 585 -15.95 -24.94 -6.91
N GLU A 586 -15.31 -23.77 -7.07
CA GLU A 586 -14.78 -22.96 -5.97
C GLU A 586 -15.71 -21.78 -5.66
N LEU A 587 -16.95 -22.10 -5.31
CA LEU A 587 -18.03 -21.14 -5.06
C LEU A 587 -17.90 -20.39 -3.72
N TYR A 588 -16.88 -20.72 -2.92
CA TYR A 588 -16.69 -20.28 -1.54
C TYR A 588 -15.22 -19.85 -1.30
N GLY A 589 -14.85 -18.67 -1.79
CA GLY A 589 -13.56 -18.04 -1.46
C GLY A 589 -13.59 -17.33 -0.09
N GLU A 590 -12.43 -16.85 0.38
CA GLU A 590 -12.36 -16.00 1.58
C GLU A 590 -13.14 -14.67 1.43
N ASN A 591 -13.33 -14.20 0.19
CA ASN A 591 -13.90 -12.87 -0.11
C ASN A 591 -15.26 -12.88 -0.82
N THR A 592 -15.76 -14.04 -1.25
CA THR A 592 -17.08 -14.17 -1.91
C THR A 592 -17.79 -15.43 -1.41
N SER A 593 -18.98 -15.24 -0.85
CA SER A 593 -19.88 -16.34 -0.50
C SER A 593 -21.22 -16.06 -1.13
N LEU A 594 -21.53 -16.82 -2.18
CA LEU A 594 -22.83 -16.81 -2.85
C LEU A 594 -23.97 -17.01 -1.85
N ILE A 595 -23.75 -17.81 -0.79
CA ILE A 595 -24.73 -18.01 0.29
C ILE A 595 -24.97 -16.70 1.06
N ASN A 596 -23.92 -15.97 1.45
CA ASN A 596 -24.08 -14.69 2.14
C ASN A 596 -24.72 -13.62 1.23
N GLU A 597 -24.38 -13.61 -0.06
CA GLU A 597 -24.99 -12.72 -1.06
C GLU A 597 -26.49 -13.00 -1.25
N VAL A 598 -26.88 -14.28 -1.29
CA VAL A 598 -28.30 -14.69 -1.34
C VAL A 598 -29.01 -14.35 -0.03
N ARG A 599 -28.38 -14.56 1.15
CA ARG A 599 -28.95 -14.17 2.47
C ARG A 599 -29.20 -12.66 2.58
N ALA A 600 -28.36 -11.84 1.96
CA ALA A 600 -28.53 -10.39 1.95
C ALA A 600 -29.73 -9.93 1.09
N ARG A 601 -30.15 -10.75 0.11
CA ARG A 601 -31.20 -10.42 -0.86
C ARG A 601 -32.55 -11.07 -0.56
N VAL A 602 -32.54 -12.33 -0.14
CA VAL A 602 -33.75 -13.09 0.17
C VAL A 602 -33.67 -13.56 1.61
N LYS A 603 -34.65 -13.16 2.44
CA LYS A 603 -34.76 -13.62 3.82
C LYS A 603 -34.89 -15.14 3.85
N GLN A 604 -33.88 -15.81 4.41
CA GLN A 604 -33.85 -17.26 4.53
C GLN A 604 -34.52 -17.72 5.83
N GLU A 605 -35.26 -18.83 5.74
CA GLU A 605 -35.93 -19.51 6.85
C GLU A 605 -35.58 -21.01 6.80
N LEU A 606 -35.71 -21.70 7.93
CA LEU A 606 -35.52 -23.15 7.99
C LEU A 606 -36.82 -23.88 7.62
N LEU A 607 -36.70 -25.02 6.96
CA LEU A 607 -37.81 -25.93 6.71
C LEU A 607 -38.29 -26.53 8.05
N ILE A 608 -39.61 -26.73 8.17
CA ILE A 608 -40.20 -27.40 9.34
C ILE A 608 -39.69 -28.85 9.38
N ASP A 609 -39.39 -29.39 10.57
CA ASP A 609 -38.76 -30.70 10.76
C ASP A 609 -39.46 -31.86 10.02
N ASP A 610 -40.80 -31.83 9.95
CA ASP A 610 -41.59 -32.83 9.22
C ASP A 610 -41.35 -32.78 7.70
N GLU A 611 -41.21 -31.58 7.13
CA GLU A 611 -40.91 -31.38 5.70
C GLU A 611 -39.44 -31.68 5.40
N ARG A 612 -38.54 -31.25 6.30
CA ARG A 612 -37.11 -31.57 6.25
C ARG A 612 -36.89 -33.08 6.24
N THR A 613 -37.64 -33.83 7.05
CA THR A 613 -37.55 -35.31 7.12
C THR A 613 -38.07 -35.98 5.85
N LYS A 614 -39.19 -35.48 5.29
CA LYS A 614 -39.72 -35.96 4.00
C LYS A 614 -38.74 -35.72 2.86
N LEU A 615 -38.20 -34.50 2.73
CA LEU A 615 -37.21 -34.13 1.73
C LEU A 615 -35.94 -34.97 1.86
N ARG A 616 -35.47 -35.19 3.09
CA ARG A 616 -34.36 -36.09 3.38
C ARG A 616 -34.61 -37.52 2.88
N GLY A 617 -35.85 -38.02 2.99
CA GLY A 617 -36.27 -39.29 2.40
C GLY A 617 -36.11 -39.30 0.87
N TYR A 618 -36.66 -38.29 0.19
CA TYR A 618 -36.56 -38.16 -1.28
C TYR A 618 -35.10 -38.01 -1.77
N ILE A 619 -34.27 -37.22 -1.08
CA ILE A 619 -32.85 -37.07 -1.41
C ILE A 619 -32.11 -38.40 -1.24
N SER A 620 -32.49 -39.21 -0.26
CA SER A 620 -31.83 -40.51 -0.01
C SER A 620 -32.09 -41.53 -1.11
N GLU A 621 -33.14 -41.34 -1.92
CA GLU A 621 -33.49 -42.17 -3.07
C GLU A 621 -32.82 -41.71 -4.39
N MET A 622 -32.13 -40.55 -4.38
CA MET A 622 -31.42 -40.03 -5.55
C MET A 622 -30.12 -40.78 -5.82
N SER A 623 -29.70 -40.87 -7.09
CA SER A 623 -28.37 -41.37 -7.44
C SER A 623 -27.28 -40.36 -7.08
N ASN A 624 -26.04 -40.84 -6.86
CA ASN A 624 -24.88 -40.01 -6.58
C ASN A 624 -24.68 -38.90 -7.64
N GLU A 625 -24.80 -39.24 -8.93
CA GLU A 625 -24.75 -38.28 -10.04
C GLU A 625 -25.92 -37.30 -9.96
N GLY A 626 -27.12 -37.77 -9.62
CA GLY A 626 -28.31 -36.93 -9.46
C GLY A 626 -28.13 -35.86 -8.38
N ILE A 627 -27.50 -36.20 -7.25
CA ILE A 627 -27.21 -35.27 -6.15
C ILE A 627 -26.20 -34.21 -6.59
N LEU A 628 -25.09 -34.61 -7.20
CA LEU A 628 -24.05 -33.69 -7.68
C LEU A 628 -24.58 -32.75 -8.79
N HIS A 629 -25.35 -33.29 -9.75
CA HIS A 629 -25.98 -32.48 -10.79
C HIS A 629 -27.00 -31.50 -10.23
N TYR A 630 -27.72 -31.89 -9.17
CA TYR A 630 -28.69 -31.00 -8.54
C TYR A 630 -28.02 -29.87 -7.75
N LEU A 631 -26.95 -30.18 -6.99
CA LEU A 631 -26.11 -29.16 -6.35
C LEU A 631 -25.57 -28.15 -7.39
N GLY A 632 -24.96 -28.64 -8.48
CA GLY A 632 -24.47 -27.78 -9.55
C GLY A 632 -25.56 -26.94 -10.23
N SER A 633 -26.79 -27.45 -10.29
CA SER A 633 -27.92 -26.67 -10.81
C SER A 633 -28.42 -25.61 -9.82
N LEU A 634 -28.34 -25.86 -8.52
CA LEU A 634 -28.62 -24.86 -7.48
C LEU A 634 -27.54 -23.77 -7.42
N ASP A 635 -26.27 -24.11 -7.65
CA ASP A 635 -25.18 -23.14 -7.75
C ASP A 635 -25.43 -22.12 -8.87
N TYR A 636 -25.94 -22.61 -10.00
CA TYR A 636 -26.37 -21.76 -11.11
C TYR A 636 -27.54 -20.84 -10.71
N VAL A 637 -28.53 -21.37 -9.97
CA VAL A 637 -29.66 -20.59 -9.45
C VAL A 637 -29.19 -19.52 -8.45
N PHE A 638 -28.23 -19.85 -7.56
CA PHE A 638 -27.65 -18.88 -6.61
C PHE A 638 -26.94 -17.73 -7.31
N THR A 639 -26.22 -18.02 -8.39
CA THR A 639 -25.53 -17.00 -9.21
C THR A 639 -26.51 -16.02 -9.85
N TYR A 640 -27.69 -16.49 -10.30
CA TYR A 640 -28.73 -15.59 -10.81
C TYR A 640 -29.42 -14.80 -9.69
N LEU A 641 -29.70 -15.45 -8.55
CA LEU A 641 -30.26 -14.76 -7.38
C LEU A 641 -29.34 -13.66 -6.85
N SER A 642 -28.01 -13.86 -6.93
CA SER A 642 -27.01 -12.85 -6.53
C SER A 642 -26.80 -11.74 -7.55
N THR A 643 -27.35 -11.84 -8.77
CA THR A 643 -27.12 -10.84 -9.85
C THR A 643 -28.37 -10.05 -10.27
N ILE A 644 -29.59 -10.59 -10.10
CA ILE A 644 -30.84 -9.92 -10.50
C ILE A 644 -31.10 -8.64 -9.67
N THR A 645 -31.55 -7.56 -10.32
CA THR A 645 -31.79 -6.24 -9.70
C THR A 645 -33.20 -6.00 -9.18
N ASP A 646 -34.13 -6.94 -9.40
CA ASP A 646 -35.54 -6.78 -9.04
C ASP A 646 -35.77 -7.07 -7.54
N ASP A 647 -36.49 -6.18 -6.86
CA ASP A 647 -36.89 -6.38 -5.47
C ASP A 647 -37.90 -7.54 -5.38
N PHE A 648 -37.47 -8.65 -4.79
CA PHE A 648 -38.38 -9.72 -4.39
C PHE A 648 -39.25 -9.16 -3.25
N GLY A 649 -40.53 -8.89 -3.53
CA GLY A 649 -41.50 -8.41 -2.53
C GLY A 649 -41.69 -9.36 -1.34
N GLN A 650 -42.66 -9.06 -0.47
CA GLN A 650 -42.90 -9.77 0.81
C GLN A 650 -43.16 -11.29 0.71
N ASP A 651 -43.32 -11.87 -0.48
CA ASP A 651 -43.48 -13.31 -0.66
C ASP A 651 -42.56 -13.82 -1.80
N PRO A 652 -41.45 -14.51 -1.47
CA PRO A 652 -40.55 -15.05 -2.48
C PRO A 652 -41.25 -16.13 -3.31
N SER A 653 -41.02 -16.14 -4.63
CA SER A 653 -41.57 -17.16 -5.54
C SER A 653 -40.98 -18.56 -5.28
N SER A 654 -41.54 -19.62 -5.85
CA SER A 654 -40.90 -20.95 -5.82
C SER A 654 -39.70 -21.03 -6.75
N ILE A 655 -38.80 -22.00 -6.53
CA ILE A 655 -37.63 -22.25 -7.39
C ILE A 655 -38.07 -22.39 -8.86
N GLN A 656 -39.15 -23.12 -9.12
CA GLN A 656 -39.69 -23.31 -10.47
C GLN A 656 -40.11 -21.99 -11.14
N VAL A 657 -40.85 -21.14 -10.42
CA VAL A 657 -41.32 -19.85 -10.96
C VAL A 657 -40.13 -18.91 -11.21
N PHE A 658 -39.13 -18.94 -10.34
CA PHE A 658 -37.90 -18.18 -10.52
C PHE A 658 -37.13 -18.59 -11.77
N VAL A 659 -36.89 -19.89 -11.93
CA VAL A 659 -36.19 -20.44 -13.11
C VAL A 659 -36.94 -20.10 -14.41
N GLN A 660 -38.27 -20.19 -14.41
CA GLN A 660 -39.10 -19.91 -15.59
C GLN A 660 -39.09 -18.44 -16.00
N ASN A 661 -39.02 -17.53 -15.02
CA ASN A 661 -39.11 -16.09 -15.29
C ASN A 661 -37.75 -15.45 -15.60
N TYR A 662 -36.66 -15.95 -15.01
CA TYR A 662 -35.36 -15.27 -15.04
C TYR A 662 -34.23 -16.05 -15.73
N ILE A 663 -34.39 -17.36 -15.99
CA ILE A 663 -33.35 -18.18 -16.61
C ILE A 663 -33.79 -18.60 -18.02
N SER A 664 -33.26 -17.90 -19.04
CA SER A 664 -33.63 -18.08 -20.45
C SER A 664 -33.17 -19.42 -21.05
N SER A 665 -32.08 -20.00 -20.54
CA SER A 665 -31.53 -21.28 -21.02
C SER A 665 -31.65 -22.35 -19.93
N THR A 666 -32.68 -23.19 -20.03
CA THR A 666 -32.92 -24.25 -19.05
C THR A 666 -32.18 -25.55 -19.35
N ALA A 667 -31.45 -25.63 -20.47
CA ALA A 667 -30.73 -26.83 -20.90
C ALA A 667 -29.61 -27.25 -19.91
N CYS A 668 -29.09 -26.31 -19.13
CA CYS A 668 -28.06 -26.54 -18.12
C CYS A 668 -28.63 -26.97 -16.75
N LEU A 669 -29.94 -26.88 -16.57
CA LEU A 669 -30.61 -27.24 -15.32
C LEU A 669 -31.09 -28.69 -15.40
N ASN A 670 -30.91 -29.45 -14.33
CA ASN A 670 -31.39 -30.83 -14.26
C ASN A 670 -32.93 -30.87 -14.28
N GLU A 671 -33.53 -31.05 -15.46
CA GLU A 671 -34.98 -31.10 -15.66
C GLU A 671 -35.65 -32.26 -14.90
N ASN A 672 -34.90 -33.33 -14.62
CA ASN A 672 -35.45 -34.50 -13.92
C ASN A 672 -35.65 -34.26 -12.42
N VAL A 673 -35.01 -33.24 -11.82
CA VAL A 673 -35.03 -33.02 -10.38
C VAL A 673 -35.50 -31.60 -10.01
N LEU A 674 -35.04 -30.54 -10.69
CA LEU A 674 -35.47 -29.16 -10.41
C LEU A 674 -36.92 -28.87 -10.83
N ARG A 675 -37.49 -29.65 -11.75
CA ARG A 675 -38.87 -29.50 -12.24
C ARG A 675 -39.84 -30.55 -11.70
N ARG A 676 -39.38 -31.49 -10.87
CA ARG A 676 -40.24 -32.50 -10.23
C ARG A 676 -40.58 -32.09 -8.79
N GLN A 677 -41.79 -32.42 -8.37
CA GLN A 677 -42.16 -32.35 -6.96
C GLN A 677 -41.40 -33.43 -6.16
N PRO A 678 -41.00 -33.14 -4.90
CA PRO A 678 -41.35 -31.95 -4.11
C PRO A 678 -40.40 -30.75 -4.27
N PHE A 679 -39.28 -30.89 -4.98
CA PHE A 679 -38.21 -29.87 -5.00
C PHE A 679 -38.59 -28.58 -5.76
N SER A 680 -39.35 -28.70 -6.85
CA SER A 680 -39.69 -27.56 -7.72
C SER A 680 -40.61 -26.53 -7.07
N ILE A 681 -41.41 -26.94 -6.08
CA ILE A 681 -42.39 -26.09 -5.38
C ILE A 681 -41.82 -25.42 -4.11
N ILE A 682 -40.58 -25.73 -3.74
CA ILE A 682 -39.93 -25.11 -2.58
C ILE A 682 -39.79 -23.62 -2.83
N ASN A 683 -40.15 -22.82 -1.83
CA ASN A 683 -40.04 -21.37 -1.86
C ASN A 683 -38.55 -20.96 -1.77
N LEU A 684 -38.15 -19.90 -2.48
CA LEU A 684 -36.79 -19.35 -2.42
C LEU A 684 -36.33 -18.97 -1.01
N LYS A 685 -37.25 -18.72 -0.05
CA LYS A 685 -36.86 -18.51 1.36
C LYS A 685 -36.27 -19.75 2.05
N TYR A 686 -36.45 -20.94 1.49
CA TYR A 686 -35.92 -22.20 2.02
C TYR A 686 -34.77 -22.77 1.18
N ILE A 687 -34.30 -22.04 0.16
CA ILE A 687 -33.38 -22.57 -0.84
C ILE A 687 -32.00 -22.90 -0.26
N ILE A 688 -31.52 -22.10 0.70
CA ILE A 688 -30.24 -22.37 1.37
C ILE A 688 -30.36 -23.58 2.29
N ASP A 689 -31.47 -23.74 3.00
CA ASP A 689 -31.67 -24.92 3.86
C ASP A 689 -31.78 -26.21 3.04
N LEU A 690 -32.42 -26.16 1.86
CA LEU A 690 -32.42 -27.26 0.90
C LEU A 690 -31.01 -27.58 0.40
N TYR A 691 -30.23 -26.56 0.07
CA TYR A 691 -28.86 -26.70 -0.41
C TYR A 691 -27.95 -27.35 0.65
N GLU A 692 -28.00 -26.86 1.88
CA GLU A 692 -27.25 -27.42 3.02
C GLU A 692 -27.63 -28.88 3.30
N LEU A 693 -28.92 -29.24 3.18
CA LEU A 693 -29.40 -30.62 3.30
C LEU A 693 -28.81 -31.56 2.23
N LEU A 694 -28.68 -31.06 1.00
CA LEU A 694 -28.09 -31.81 -0.10
C LEU A 694 -26.59 -32.00 0.07
N GLU A 695 -25.88 -31.00 0.59
CA GLU A 695 -24.46 -31.12 0.91
C GLU A 695 -24.20 -32.14 2.03
N GLU A 696 -24.99 -32.10 3.11
CA GLU A 696 -24.93 -33.09 4.19
C GLU A 696 -25.11 -34.52 3.64
N ARG A 697 -25.99 -34.70 2.65
CA ARG A 697 -26.22 -36.00 2.00
C ARG A 697 -25.19 -36.37 0.95
N ALA A 698 -24.69 -35.40 0.20
CA ALA A 698 -23.56 -35.58 -0.72
C ALA A 698 -22.31 -36.04 0.05
N PHE A 699 -22.09 -35.51 1.26
CA PHE A 699 -21.07 -36.04 2.15
C PHE A 699 -21.32 -37.52 2.47
N ASP A 700 -22.50 -37.84 3.00
CA ASP A 700 -22.82 -39.20 3.48
C ASP A 700 -22.72 -40.28 2.37
N GLN A 701 -23.22 -39.99 1.17
CA GLN A 701 -23.34 -40.98 0.08
C GLN A 701 -22.20 -40.92 -0.95
N VAL A 702 -21.67 -39.73 -1.23
CA VAL A 702 -20.73 -39.51 -2.34
C VAL A 702 -19.29 -39.34 -1.84
N LEU A 703 -19.04 -38.49 -0.86
CA LEU A 703 -17.66 -38.16 -0.45
C LEU A 703 -17.11 -39.09 0.62
N ARG A 704 -17.94 -39.57 1.56
CA ARG A 704 -17.54 -40.47 2.67
C ARG A 704 -16.66 -41.66 2.25
N PRO A 705 -16.88 -42.31 1.09
CA PRO A 705 -16.05 -43.44 0.63
C PRO A 705 -14.70 -43.05 -0.01
N TYR A 706 -14.48 -41.79 -0.41
CA TYR A 706 -13.34 -41.37 -1.25
C TYR A 706 -12.40 -40.37 -0.56
N PHE A 707 -12.41 -40.30 0.78
CA PHE A 707 -11.59 -39.32 1.50
C PHE A 707 -10.09 -39.64 1.48
N LYS A 708 -9.28 -38.56 1.43
CA LYS A 708 -7.81 -38.60 1.44
C LYS A 708 -7.29 -39.40 2.65
N GLN A 709 -6.26 -40.22 2.42
CA GLN A 709 -5.66 -41.09 3.45
C GLN A 709 -5.17 -40.31 4.68
N GLU A 710 -4.70 -39.07 4.49
CA GLU A 710 -4.24 -38.16 5.55
C GLU A 710 -5.32 -37.73 6.55
N LEU A 711 -6.60 -37.83 6.17
CA LEU A 711 -7.76 -37.48 6.99
C LEU A 711 -8.46 -38.72 7.59
N CYS A 712 -7.99 -39.92 7.25
CA CYS A 712 -8.55 -41.16 7.76
C CYS A 712 -8.24 -41.34 9.25
N GLU A 713 -9.15 -41.98 9.98
CA GLU A 713 -8.93 -42.30 11.39
C GLU A 713 -7.62 -43.06 11.61
N GLU A 714 -7.30 -44.00 10.72
CA GLU A 714 -6.11 -44.85 10.74
C GLU A 714 -4.78 -44.08 10.85
N THR A 715 -4.76 -42.81 10.44
CA THR A 715 -3.60 -41.92 10.48
C THR A 715 -3.29 -41.42 11.90
N PHE A 716 -4.28 -41.41 12.80
CA PHE A 716 -4.13 -40.91 14.17
C PHE A 716 -4.12 -42.07 15.19
N PRO A 717 -3.27 -42.06 16.22
CA PRO A 717 -3.29 -43.07 17.28
C PRO A 717 -4.56 -42.98 18.15
N PRO A 718 -5.08 -44.10 18.70
CA PRO A 718 -6.37 -44.12 19.42
C PRO A 718 -6.48 -43.16 20.60
N ASN A 719 -5.38 -42.96 21.33
CA ASN A 719 -5.31 -42.05 22.49
C ASN A 719 -5.44 -40.59 22.06
N GLU A 720 -4.87 -40.23 20.91
CA GLU A 720 -4.94 -38.88 20.34
C GLU A 720 -6.33 -38.60 19.78
N ARG A 721 -6.97 -39.58 19.12
CA ARG A 721 -8.37 -39.45 18.69
C ARG A 721 -9.30 -39.15 19.87
N THR A 722 -9.13 -39.89 20.96
CA THR A 722 -9.99 -39.74 22.16
C THR A 722 -9.79 -38.37 22.80
N ARG A 723 -8.52 -37.94 22.95
CA ARG A 723 -8.17 -36.60 23.42
C ARG A 723 -8.79 -35.50 22.56
N LEU A 724 -8.62 -35.56 21.23
CA LEU A 724 -9.15 -34.56 20.30
C LEU A 724 -10.68 -34.44 20.37
N ILE A 725 -11.38 -35.57 20.49
CA ILE A 725 -12.85 -35.61 20.61
C ILE A 725 -13.29 -35.01 21.95
N GLU A 726 -12.64 -35.38 23.07
CA GLU A 726 -12.94 -34.84 24.39
C GLU A 726 -12.67 -33.33 24.47
N GLU A 727 -11.51 -32.89 23.96
CA GLU A 727 -11.11 -31.48 23.92
C GLU A 727 -12.06 -30.64 23.04
N PHE A 728 -12.52 -31.17 21.91
CA PHE A 728 -13.52 -30.51 21.08
C PHE A 728 -14.89 -30.43 21.77
N ILE A 729 -15.33 -31.49 22.46
CA ILE A 729 -16.63 -31.50 23.16
C ILE A 729 -16.62 -30.55 24.37
N ASP A 730 -15.51 -30.52 25.11
CA ASP A 730 -15.36 -29.68 26.30
C ASP A 730 -15.29 -28.19 25.93
N SER A 731 -14.67 -27.86 24.79
CA SER A 731 -14.64 -26.50 24.25
C SER A 731 -15.96 -26.05 23.61
N THR A 732 -16.83 -26.97 23.19
CA THR A 732 -18.09 -26.68 22.48
C THR A 732 -19.34 -26.96 23.32
N SER A 733 -19.78 -28.22 23.38
CA SER A 733 -21.09 -28.63 23.90
C SER A 733 -21.18 -28.57 25.43
N ASN A 734 -20.06 -28.73 26.14
CA ASN A 734 -20.01 -28.63 27.61
C ASN A 734 -19.66 -27.22 28.10
N ASN A 735 -19.28 -26.31 27.20
CA ASN A 735 -18.85 -24.97 27.55
C ASN A 735 -20.05 -24.05 27.80
N LYS A 736 -20.25 -23.64 29.05
CA LYS A 736 -21.33 -22.73 29.46
C LYS A 736 -21.21 -21.31 28.90
N LYS A 737 -20.07 -20.96 28.29
CA LYS A 737 -19.85 -19.65 27.65
C LYS A 737 -20.31 -19.62 26.19
N SER A 738 -20.54 -20.78 25.56
CA SER A 738 -21.02 -20.88 24.18
C SER A 738 -22.52 -20.61 24.08
N ALA A 739 -22.97 -20.10 22.93
CA ALA A 739 -24.39 -19.88 22.65
C ALA A 739 -25.23 -21.17 22.77
N ALA A 740 -26.49 -21.04 23.19
CA ALA A 740 -27.37 -22.17 23.48
C ALA A 740 -27.63 -23.08 22.26
N CYS A 741 -27.60 -22.53 21.04
CA CYS A 741 -27.72 -23.28 19.78
C CYS A 741 -26.60 -24.32 19.60
N PHE A 742 -25.40 -24.05 20.14
CA PHE A 742 -24.26 -24.95 20.04
C PHE A 742 -24.24 -26.07 21.08
N GLN A 743 -25.23 -26.13 21.98
CA GLN A 743 -25.40 -27.29 22.88
C GLN A 743 -26.00 -28.49 22.13
N ASN A 744 -26.57 -28.28 20.94
CA ASN A 744 -27.09 -29.33 20.09
C ASN A 744 -25.97 -29.95 19.23
N LEU A 745 -25.66 -31.23 19.46
CA LEU A 745 -24.67 -31.98 18.69
C LEU A 745 -24.96 -32.01 17.18
N ASN A 746 -26.23 -31.91 16.77
CA ASN A 746 -26.60 -31.90 15.35
C ASN A 746 -26.03 -30.68 14.61
N CYS A 747 -25.93 -29.52 15.26
CA CYS A 747 -25.38 -28.31 14.65
C CYS A 747 -23.90 -28.50 14.30
N TRP A 748 -23.14 -29.14 15.20
CA TRP A 748 -21.72 -29.45 14.99
C TRP A 748 -21.52 -30.53 13.92
N ILE A 749 -22.32 -31.58 13.91
CA ILE A 749 -22.27 -32.63 12.87
C ILE A 749 -22.57 -32.03 11.48
N ALA A 750 -23.57 -31.16 11.38
CA ALA A 750 -23.95 -30.50 10.13
C ALA A 750 -22.83 -29.60 9.58
N ILE A 751 -22.26 -28.71 10.41
CA ILE A 751 -21.19 -27.83 9.94
C ILE A 751 -19.92 -28.60 9.57
N LEU A 752 -19.54 -29.62 10.34
CA LEU A 752 -18.37 -30.42 10.01
C LEU A 752 -18.56 -31.13 8.67
N LYS A 753 -19.74 -31.69 8.38
CA LYS A 753 -20.05 -32.24 7.05
C LYS A 753 -19.92 -31.20 5.94
N ARG A 754 -20.36 -29.97 6.16
CA ARG A 754 -20.23 -28.88 5.18
C ARG A 754 -18.79 -28.40 5.00
N ILE A 755 -17.99 -28.33 6.07
CA ILE A 755 -16.54 -28.08 5.97
C ILE A 755 -15.88 -29.16 5.11
N MET A 756 -16.28 -30.43 5.32
CA MET A 756 -15.78 -31.53 4.51
C MET A 756 -16.16 -31.40 3.02
N VAL A 757 -17.36 -30.88 2.72
CA VAL A 757 -17.87 -30.72 1.34
C VAL A 757 -17.37 -29.45 0.65
N ARG A 758 -17.27 -28.32 1.35
CA ARG A 758 -16.99 -26.99 0.77
C ARG A 758 -15.51 -26.59 0.85
N VAL A 759 -14.80 -27.09 1.86
CA VAL A 759 -13.39 -26.71 2.12
C VAL A 759 -12.47 -27.87 1.78
N LEU A 760 -12.67 -29.04 2.39
CA LEU A 760 -11.74 -30.17 2.29
C LEU A 760 -11.90 -31.05 1.03
N SER A 761 -12.96 -30.83 0.25
CA SER A 761 -13.09 -31.40 -1.09
C SER A 761 -12.15 -30.74 -2.11
N ASN A 762 -11.61 -29.55 -1.78
CA ASN A 762 -10.64 -28.86 -2.63
C ASN A 762 -9.23 -29.44 -2.40
N VAL A 763 -8.50 -29.69 -3.49
CA VAL A 763 -7.25 -30.45 -3.46
C VAL A 763 -6.10 -29.64 -2.82
N SER A 764 -6.19 -28.31 -2.79
CA SER A 764 -5.12 -27.37 -2.43
C SER A 764 -5.20 -26.76 -1.02
N VAL A 765 -6.02 -27.29 -0.12
CA VAL A 765 -6.13 -26.72 1.25
C VAL A 765 -5.04 -27.28 2.14
N ASP A 766 -4.30 -26.39 2.81
CA ASP A 766 -3.36 -26.74 3.87
C ASP A 766 -4.12 -27.31 5.07
N LEU A 767 -3.78 -28.54 5.44
CA LEU A 767 -4.47 -29.31 6.47
C LEU A 767 -3.95 -29.00 7.89
N ASP A 768 -2.82 -28.29 8.01
CA ASP A 768 -2.19 -27.90 9.26
C ASP A 768 -2.65 -26.52 9.78
N VAL A 769 -3.78 -26.02 9.26
CA VAL A 769 -4.41 -24.77 9.68
C VAL A 769 -5.42 -25.01 10.82
N PRO A 770 -5.53 -24.13 11.84
CA PRO A 770 -6.54 -24.24 12.90
C PRO A 770 -7.98 -24.29 12.37
N LEU A 771 -8.76 -25.27 12.83
CA LEU A 771 -10.18 -25.44 12.47
C LEU A 771 -11.03 -24.23 12.89
N ASN A 772 -10.62 -23.54 13.96
CA ASN A 772 -11.28 -22.35 14.51
C ASN A 772 -11.44 -21.22 13.47
N LEU A 773 -10.48 -21.05 12.55
CA LEU A 773 -10.56 -20.04 11.49
C LEU A 773 -11.75 -20.27 10.55
N TYR A 774 -12.04 -21.54 10.24
CA TYR A 774 -13.16 -21.92 9.40
C TYR A 774 -14.48 -21.88 10.17
N LEU A 775 -14.50 -22.27 11.45
CA LEU A 775 -15.70 -22.19 12.28
C LEU A 775 -16.22 -20.76 12.47
N ARG A 776 -15.39 -19.73 12.25
CA ARG A 776 -15.80 -18.32 12.29
C ARG A 776 -16.50 -17.82 11.03
N ARG A 777 -16.53 -18.63 9.96
CA ARG A 777 -17.17 -18.28 8.68
C ARG A 777 -18.70 -18.43 8.75
N HIS A 778 -19.42 -17.32 8.58
CA HIS A 778 -20.90 -17.30 8.68
C HIS A 778 -21.61 -18.12 7.60
N ASP A 779 -21.01 -18.28 6.41
CA ASP A 779 -21.60 -19.02 5.30
C ASP A 779 -21.69 -20.53 5.54
N LEU A 780 -20.91 -21.08 6.46
CA LEU A 780 -20.90 -22.51 6.80
C LEU A 780 -22.01 -22.91 7.79
N TRP A 781 -22.54 -21.96 8.55
CA TRP A 781 -23.57 -22.17 9.56
C TRP A 781 -24.98 -22.08 8.98
N THR A 782 -25.94 -22.76 9.59
CA THR A 782 -27.38 -22.67 9.26
C THR A 782 -27.91 -21.25 9.51
N GLY A 783 -29.00 -20.89 8.81
CA GLY A 783 -29.55 -19.53 8.84
C GLY A 783 -30.12 -19.03 10.17
N ASP A 784 -30.25 -19.90 11.18
CA ASP A 784 -30.69 -19.58 12.54
C ASP A 784 -29.56 -19.13 13.48
N ILE A 785 -28.29 -19.22 13.03
CA ILE A 785 -27.10 -18.89 13.83
C ILE A 785 -26.61 -17.48 13.47
N THR A 786 -26.48 -16.61 14.48
CA THR A 786 -26.08 -15.21 14.28
C THR A 786 -24.57 -15.01 14.38
N PHE A 787 -24.06 -13.89 13.86
CA PHE A 787 -22.65 -13.50 14.06
C PHE A 787 -22.23 -13.43 15.53
N ALA A 788 -23.14 -13.03 16.43
CA ALA A 788 -22.87 -12.97 17.86
C ALA A 788 -22.73 -14.38 18.47
N ASP A 789 -23.50 -15.35 17.97
CA ASP A 789 -23.35 -16.75 18.37
C ASP A 789 -21.99 -17.27 17.95
N ILE A 790 -21.59 -17.08 16.67
CA ILE A 790 -20.30 -17.55 16.12
C ILE A 790 -19.10 -16.99 16.91
N GLN A 791 -19.17 -15.75 17.41
CA GLN A 791 -18.11 -15.15 18.23
C GLN A 791 -17.93 -15.83 19.60
N SER A 792 -18.92 -16.60 20.07
CA SER A 792 -18.83 -17.36 21.33
C SER A 792 -18.05 -18.68 21.23
N ILE A 793 -17.60 -19.07 20.03
CA ILE A 793 -16.87 -20.32 19.79
C ILE A 793 -15.43 -20.21 20.32
N THR A 794 -15.04 -21.14 21.20
CA THR A 794 -13.70 -21.18 21.82
C THR A 794 -13.01 -22.54 21.61
N VAL A 795 -12.88 -22.96 20.36
CA VAL A 795 -12.14 -24.19 20.01
C VAL A 795 -10.63 -23.91 20.04
N SER A 796 -9.85 -24.85 20.59
CA SER A 796 -8.38 -24.76 20.67
C SER A 796 -7.74 -24.67 19.28
N ASP A 797 -6.71 -23.84 19.13
CA ASP A 797 -5.97 -23.71 17.87
C ASP A 797 -5.12 -24.96 17.55
N ASP A 798 -4.90 -25.84 18.54
CA ASP A 798 -4.29 -27.17 18.36
C ASP A 798 -5.20 -28.14 17.59
N ILE A 799 -6.50 -27.83 17.47
CA ILE A 799 -7.44 -28.59 16.66
C ILE A 799 -7.36 -28.08 15.22
N LEU A 800 -6.57 -28.78 14.41
CA LEU A 800 -6.30 -28.47 13.01
C LEU A 800 -7.37 -29.03 12.06
N LEU A 801 -7.40 -28.51 10.84
CA LEU A 801 -8.34 -28.90 9.79
C LEU A 801 -8.24 -30.40 9.45
N LYS A 802 -7.06 -31.00 9.57
CA LYS A 802 -6.88 -32.46 9.42
C LYS A 802 -7.67 -33.31 10.41
N HIS A 803 -8.03 -32.77 11.58
CA HIS A 803 -8.76 -33.50 12.63
C HIS A 803 -10.28 -33.54 12.39
N THR A 804 -10.80 -32.79 11.40
CA THR A 804 -12.25 -32.59 11.14
C THR A 804 -13.02 -33.92 11.00
N PHE A 805 -12.48 -34.89 10.28
CA PHE A 805 -13.16 -36.18 10.05
C PHE A 805 -13.21 -37.07 11.29
N VAL A 806 -12.13 -37.09 12.08
CA VAL A 806 -12.04 -37.84 13.35
C VAL A 806 -13.05 -37.29 14.35
N ILE A 807 -13.15 -35.97 14.45
CA ILE A 807 -14.11 -35.29 15.33
C ILE A 807 -15.53 -35.59 14.88
N LEU A 808 -15.83 -35.49 13.58
CA LEU A 808 -17.15 -35.79 13.03
C LEU A 808 -17.62 -37.21 13.39
N LYS A 809 -16.77 -38.23 13.18
CA LYS A 809 -17.11 -39.62 13.55
C LYS A 809 -17.30 -39.79 15.06
N GLY A 810 -16.47 -39.16 15.88
CA GLY A 810 -16.61 -39.18 17.33
C GLY A 810 -17.94 -38.61 17.81
N LEU A 811 -18.40 -37.52 17.18
CA LEU A 811 -19.69 -36.90 17.47
C LEU A 811 -20.88 -37.75 17.00
N GLU A 812 -20.79 -38.37 15.82
CA GLU A 812 -21.81 -39.31 15.31
C GLU A 812 -21.97 -40.51 16.26
N MET A 813 -20.87 -41.13 16.70
CA MET A 813 -20.91 -42.25 17.66
C MET A 813 -21.54 -41.86 19.00
N ARG A 814 -21.22 -40.66 19.51
CA ARG A 814 -21.81 -40.15 20.75
C ARG A 814 -23.30 -39.86 20.60
N GLN A 815 -23.72 -39.33 19.45
CA GLN A 815 -25.12 -39.11 19.14
C GLN A 815 -25.90 -40.43 19.11
N ASP A 816 -25.35 -41.47 18.47
CA ASP A 816 -25.98 -42.79 18.41
C ASP A 816 -26.05 -43.43 19.79
N TYR A 817 -25.01 -43.30 20.62
CA TYR A 817 -25.02 -43.74 22.01
C TYR A 817 -26.12 -43.04 22.83
N LEU A 818 -26.26 -41.72 22.70
CA LEU A 818 -27.32 -40.96 23.38
C LEU A 818 -28.72 -41.39 22.92
N ARG A 819 -28.94 -41.56 21.61
CA ARG A 819 -30.23 -42.03 21.06
C ARG A 819 -30.62 -43.42 21.58
N THR A 820 -29.65 -44.34 21.63
CA THR A 820 -29.84 -45.71 22.12
C THR A 820 -30.18 -45.73 23.61
N ARG A 821 -29.55 -44.84 24.39
CA ARG A 821 -29.79 -44.71 25.83
C ARG A 821 -31.15 -44.07 26.14
N THR A 822 -31.63 -43.11 25.36
CA THR A 822 -32.97 -42.53 25.49
C THR A 822 -34.06 -43.55 25.16
N THR A 823 -33.90 -44.35 24.10
CA THR A 823 -34.83 -45.44 23.76
C THR A 823 -34.81 -46.58 24.79
N GLN A 824 -33.65 -46.91 25.37
CA GLN A 824 -33.57 -47.86 26.48
C GLN A 824 -34.22 -47.33 27.77
N THR A 825 -34.07 -46.03 28.06
CA THR A 825 -34.69 -45.42 29.24
C THR A 825 -36.23 -45.34 29.09
N GLU A 826 -36.74 -45.09 27.88
CA GLU A 826 -38.18 -45.16 27.58
C GLU A 826 -38.74 -46.60 27.62
N MET A 827 -37.96 -47.59 27.16
CA MET A 827 -38.31 -49.01 27.29
C MET A 827 -38.26 -49.51 28.74
N ASP A 828 -37.33 -48.99 29.57
CA ASP A 828 -37.24 -49.33 31.00
C ASP A 828 -38.31 -48.61 31.83
N LEU A 829 -38.76 -47.42 31.43
CA LEU A 829 -39.96 -46.75 31.97
C LEU A 829 -41.25 -47.49 31.61
N GLN A 830 -41.35 -48.09 30.42
CA GLN A 830 -42.47 -48.95 30.04
C GLN A 830 -42.43 -50.32 30.76
N LYS A 831 -41.25 -50.86 31.08
CA LYS A 831 -41.13 -52.10 31.88
C LYS A 831 -41.37 -51.88 33.37
N THR A 832 -41.00 -50.73 33.93
CA THR A 832 -41.30 -50.39 35.34
C THR A 832 -42.77 -50.05 35.56
N GLY A 833 -43.47 -49.50 34.58
CA GLY A 833 -44.94 -49.34 34.60
C GLY A 833 -45.74 -50.65 34.47
N ALA A 834 -45.13 -51.74 34.00
CA ALA A 834 -45.77 -53.06 33.86
C ALA A 834 -45.51 -54.01 35.04
N THR A 835 -44.67 -53.64 36.01
CA THR A 835 -44.28 -54.51 37.15
C THR A 835 -44.86 -54.07 38.50
N GLU A 836 -45.78 -53.09 38.53
CA GLU A 836 -46.56 -52.71 39.73
C GLU A 836 -48.04 -53.14 39.68
N LEU A 837 -48.45 -53.95 38.68
CA LEU A 837 -49.83 -54.47 38.56
C LEU A 837 -49.98 -55.98 38.81
N GLN A 838 -48.96 -56.64 39.36
CA GLN A 838 -49.01 -58.08 39.69
C GLN A 838 -48.35 -58.46 41.02
N THR A 839 -48.56 -57.73 42.11
CA THR A 839 -48.33 -58.27 43.48
C THR A 839 -49.01 -57.41 44.56
N SER A 840 -50.33 -57.53 44.69
CA SER A 840 -51.01 -57.49 46.02
C SER A 840 -52.50 -57.80 45.90
N GLN A 841 -52.85 -59.08 45.85
CA GLN A 841 -54.10 -59.58 46.43
C GLN A 841 -53.95 -61.07 46.81
N GLY A 842 -53.11 -61.31 47.81
CA GLY A 842 -53.30 -62.37 48.80
C GLY A 842 -53.89 -61.74 50.05
N GLN A 843 -55.09 -62.19 50.42
CA GLN A 843 -55.87 -61.84 51.61
C GLN A 843 -55.03 -62.07 52.90
N ILE A 844 -55.18 -61.38 54.04
CA ILE A 844 -56.33 -61.39 54.97
C ILE A 844 -56.01 -60.37 56.12
N HIS A 845 -56.90 -59.42 56.45
CA HIS A 845 -57.56 -59.21 57.78
C HIS A 845 -58.20 -57.81 57.97
N GLN A 846 -59.54 -57.81 58.00
CA GLN A 846 -60.52 -57.09 58.85
C GLN A 846 -60.15 -55.75 59.54
N ALA A 847 -60.97 -54.69 59.35
CA ALA A 847 -62.00 -54.30 60.33
C ALA A 847 -62.87 -53.07 59.93
N THR A 848 -64.18 -53.26 60.13
CA THR A 848 -65.25 -52.30 60.51
C THR A 848 -65.71 -51.15 59.58
N THR A 849 -66.81 -51.46 58.91
CA THR A 849 -68.03 -50.68 58.61
C THR A 849 -68.43 -49.60 59.61
N TRP A 850 -69.00 -48.49 59.13
CA TRP A 850 -70.01 -47.70 59.87
C TRP A 850 -71.08 -47.17 58.91
N HIS A 851 -72.34 -47.36 59.28
CA HIS A 851 -73.52 -46.76 58.65
C HIS A 851 -74.41 -46.17 59.76
N VAL A 852 -75.25 -45.19 59.37
CA VAL A 852 -76.43 -44.60 60.08
C VAL A 852 -76.11 -43.35 60.94
N THR A 853 -76.76 -42.16 60.86
CA THR A 853 -77.85 -41.55 60.04
C THR A 853 -77.96 -40.03 60.31
N ASP A 854 -78.52 -39.29 59.33
CA ASP A 854 -79.45 -38.12 59.36
C ASP A 854 -79.26 -36.85 60.24
N THR A 855 -79.22 -35.65 59.61
CA THR A 855 -80.36 -34.69 59.44
C THR A 855 -79.95 -33.24 58.99
N LYS A 856 -80.66 -32.76 57.94
CA LYS A 856 -81.15 -31.41 57.49
C LYS A 856 -80.57 -30.00 57.84
N SER A 857 -80.73 -29.13 56.82
CA SER A 857 -81.00 -27.65 56.75
C SER A 857 -79.80 -26.67 56.79
N GLY A 858 -79.70 -25.52 56.10
CA GLY A 858 -80.52 -24.77 55.12
C GLY A 858 -79.84 -23.42 54.71
N ASN A 859 -80.35 -22.76 53.66
CA ASN A 859 -80.25 -21.32 53.26
C ASN A 859 -78.97 -20.67 52.65
N VAL A 860 -79.02 -20.38 51.33
CA VAL A 860 -79.04 -19.07 50.59
C VAL A 860 -78.36 -17.83 51.25
N PRO A 861 -77.52 -17.04 50.53
CA PRO A 861 -78.01 -15.92 49.68
C PRO A 861 -77.33 -15.65 48.32
N LYS A 862 -78.14 -15.04 47.43
CA LYS A 862 -77.83 -14.29 46.21
C LYS A 862 -77.16 -12.94 46.53
N VAL A 863 -76.29 -12.44 45.63
CA VAL A 863 -76.27 -11.02 45.21
C VAL A 863 -75.98 -10.94 43.70
N ILE A 864 -76.72 -10.04 43.04
CA ILE A 864 -76.75 -9.72 41.61
C ILE A 864 -75.94 -8.42 41.38
N GLY A 865 -75.27 -8.27 40.24
CA GLY A 865 -74.79 -6.98 39.73
C GLY A 865 -74.47 -7.01 38.25
N ALA A 866 -75.26 -6.30 37.44
CA ALA A 866 -75.21 -6.25 35.98
C ALA A 866 -74.41 -5.04 35.44
N ARG A 867 -73.91 -5.09 34.19
CA ARG A 867 -74.29 -4.16 33.09
C ARG A 867 -73.47 -4.31 31.80
N LYS A 868 -74.18 -4.03 30.70
CA LYS A 868 -73.77 -3.88 29.28
C LYS A 868 -73.02 -2.57 29.00
N GLY A 869 -72.31 -2.55 27.85
CA GLY A 869 -71.94 -1.36 27.05
C GLY A 869 -70.61 -1.63 26.34
N ALA A 870 -70.54 -1.97 25.05
CA ALA A 870 -70.78 -1.17 23.84
C ALA A 870 -69.89 0.08 23.71
N ASP A 871 -69.24 0.14 22.54
CA ASP A 871 -68.72 1.31 21.80
C ASP A 871 -67.25 1.78 21.94
N LYS A 872 -66.60 1.75 20.76
CA LYS A 872 -65.75 2.78 20.11
C LYS A 872 -64.25 2.93 20.43
N LYS A 873 -63.48 2.64 19.36
CA LYS A 873 -62.52 3.50 18.61
C LYS A 873 -61.36 4.21 19.33
N LEU A 874 -60.22 4.16 18.62
CA LEU A 874 -59.01 5.02 18.66
C LEU A 874 -58.13 4.78 19.89
N ARG A 875 -56.84 4.46 19.80
CA ARG A 875 -55.79 4.62 18.78
C ARG A 875 -54.94 3.36 18.69
#